data_AF-A0A1B9YUM8-F1
#
_entry.id   AF-A0A1B9YUM8-F1
#
_cell.length_a   1.000
_cell.length_b   1.000
_cell.length_c   1.000
_cell.angle_alpha   90.00
_cell.angle_beta   90.00
_cell.angle_gamma   90.00
#
_symmetry.space_group_name_H-M   'P 1'
#
loop_
_entity.id
_entity.type
_entity.pdbx_description
1 polymer ?
#
loop_
_entity_poly.entity_id
_entity_poly.type
_entity_poly.pdbx_seq_one_letter_code
_entity_poly.pdbx_strand_id
1 'polypeptide(L)'
;MKKKDLLSDEIWAFQPFAFGAGEGALQHDGAHDKEFGDDGEPYPLALDAASVSSGEVYAAKPVASIATLADYLVNGFWQYNNNVAHHWASNTITFNINGLNSAEQFLALSALQAWSDVANISFVQTSGSANLTFTHNGTMQAYTSGQWSGSGAISYQIINISTDWVTTDGGANDGKTGIDSYAYQTYIHEIGHALGLGHQGPYNGSASYSTNAIYANDTWQYSIMSYFGEHNYSGSSYRYVVTPQMADIYAMASIYGAATSTRIGDTVYGFSSNAGAVFNFGNYTSAPALTIYDSGGNDTLDCSGYSAAQTIDLRSGAFSSVGGLVNNIGIALNAVIEKAIGGSGNDRLIASNMSCTLSGGGGNDTLIGGTGNDRLIGGSGVDTLTGGSGGDTFAFAFGDSSAGSGQHDKIIDFGTGTDRIDLSGIDAIGGTATLDQFIFIATAGFSGSAGQLNYLYNSALGITTLQGDTNGDKTADFAIDLTGNITLTSSDIVGAAVVPVVIEASGMTTLTQVGANFSLYAKGTSSGPTLKYGGAAVVVGQFDPYVPIAVEQTANGYEVAWRVLGSNQYGVWYTDSNGNYISNSGVISGVELAPFESSFDQDLNGDGMIGAPPPIVIEAFGSTDLTQIRNQFYLYNNGSGPLLKYAGAAVVAGQFGAYVPIGAEQTATGYQIAWKVSGTDNYGIWNVDSAGNYTSNSGVLSGTSATLKSFETSFVQDLNGDGVVGSIPTVIEANGATALTQVESNFYLYNGSSGPSLKYAGAAVVAGQFGAFVPIGAEQSATGYEIAWKVTGADQYGIWYTDSNGNYLGNSDVMVGASASLESIEISFHQDLNGDGVIGIPPSAATTIESSGATGLVRVGNSFYLDIGGSQVSLKYAGSAVVAGQFDTFEPIGAEQTATGYEIAWKDQASDQYGLWYTDNSGNYISNSGVLSGTSTFLASTEVRFHQDLNGDGTIGPLSEAIAANGGIGLITGVSSQALPLTIDSKEQFTFRAGIEAGSAARIEHANPIPNGFAPLIDEQLTAPLHEIQNGHLEWPRAQTSGEHDIAINVVDQNSLILSNLSAFHFL
;
A
#
# COMPACT_ATOMS: atom_id res chain seq x y z
N MET A 1 -5.31 -8.83 -50.19
CA MET A 1 -4.24 -8.53 -51.16
C MET A 1 -3.25 -9.69 -51.17
N LYS A 2 -2.81 -10.19 -52.33
CA LYS A 2 -1.65 -11.10 -52.42
C LYS A 2 -0.59 -10.46 -53.31
N LYS A 3 0.63 -10.44 -52.79
CA LYS A 3 1.84 -9.93 -53.45
C LYS A 3 2.14 -10.77 -54.68
N LYS A 4 2.43 -10.11 -55.81
CA LYS A 4 3.09 -10.74 -56.95
C LYS A 4 4.40 -9.98 -57.16
N ASP A 5 5.50 -10.60 -56.77
CA ASP A 5 6.85 -10.10 -57.01
C ASP A 5 7.07 -10.02 -58.53
N LEU A 6 7.42 -8.86 -59.06
CA LEU A 6 8.40 -8.65 -60.13
C LEU A 6 8.73 -7.14 -60.22
N LEU A 7 9.98 -6.88 -60.56
CA LEU A 7 10.71 -5.60 -60.46
C LEU A 7 10.19 -4.48 -61.38
N SER A 8 10.46 -3.24 -60.93
CA SER A 8 10.36 -1.92 -61.59
C SER A 8 8.98 -1.33 -61.87
N ASP A 9 8.80 -0.13 -61.32
CA ASP A 9 7.77 0.91 -61.51
C ASP A 9 6.43 0.76 -60.76
N GLU A 10 6.32 1.53 -59.67
CA GLU A 10 5.12 1.69 -58.85
C GLU A 10 4.10 2.62 -59.52
N ILE A 11 3.09 2.03 -60.17
CA ILE A 11 1.81 2.68 -60.43
C ILE A 11 0.73 1.81 -59.78
N TRP A 12 0.06 2.36 -58.77
CA TRP A 12 -1.07 1.72 -58.10
C TRP A 12 -2.34 1.97 -58.94
N ALA A 13 -2.92 0.91 -59.51
CA ALA A 13 -4.19 0.97 -60.23
C ALA A 13 -5.28 0.20 -59.46
N PHE A 14 -6.38 0.87 -59.12
CA PHE A 14 -7.59 0.24 -58.61
C PHE A 14 -8.33 -0.49 -59.74
N GLN A 15 -8.66 -1.76 -59.54
CA GLN A 15 -9.64 -2.48 -60.36
C GLN A 15 -11.02 -2.40 -59.67
N PRO A 16 -12.12 -2.09 -60.39
CA PRO A 16 -13.44 -1.99 -59.78
C PRO A 16 -14.00 -3.37 -59.42
N PHE A 17 -14.59 -3.47 -58.22
CA PHE A 17 -15.29 -4.66 -57.74
C PHE A 17 -16.63 -4.86 -58.46
N ALA A 18 -16.94 -6.11 -58.80
CA ALA A 18 -18.23 -6.52 -59.34
C ALA A 18 -19.29 -6.61 -58.23
N PHE A 19 -20.44 -5.96 -58.42
CA PHE A 19 -21.60 -6.07 -57.54
C PHE A 19 -22.22 -7.47 -57.63
N GLY A 20 -22.24 -8.19 -56.50
CA GLY A 20 -23.11 -9.33 -56.28
C GLY A 20 -24.42 -8.86 -55.64
N ALA A 21 -25.55 -9.22 -56.26
CA ALA A 21 -26.89 -8.96 -55.74
C ALA A 21 -27.20 -9.84 -54.52
N GLY A 22 -27.87 -9.29 -53.50
CA GLY A 22 -28.36 -10.06 -52.36
C GLY A 22 -28.95 -9.21 -51.22
N GLU A 23 -30.22 -8.84 -51.39
CA GLU A 23 -31.32 -8.64 -50.41
C GLU A 23 -31.18 -7.78 -49.13
N GLY A 24 -32.21 -6.93 -48.91
CA GLY A 24 -32.57 -6.40 -47.59
C GLY A 24 -33.26 -5.03 -47.58
N ALA A 25 -34.34 -4.82 -48.35
CA ALA A 25 -35.11 -3.57 -48.31
C ALA A 25 -36.01 -3.49 -47.06
N LEU A 26 -35.87 -2.43 -46.26
CA LEU A 26 -36.86 -1.99 -45.27
C LEU A 26 -37.54 -0.70 -45.76
N GLN A 27 -38.87 -0.70 -45.68
CA GLN A 27 -39.79 0.26 -46.24
C GLN A 27 -39.69 1.64 -45.59
N HIS A 28 -39.67 2.69 -46.41
CA HIS A 28 -39.89 4.08 -46.00
C HIS A 28 -41.36 4.44 -46.28
N ASP A 29 -42.10 4.74 -45.22
CA ASP A 29 -43.49 5.23 -45.28
C ASP A 29 -43.50 6.68 -45.78
N GLY A 30 -44.42 6.97 -46.69
CA GLY A 30 -44.61 8.29 -47.28
C GLY A 30 -46.03 8.75 -47.04
N ALA A 31 -46.19 9.99 -46.57
CA ALA A 31 -47.47 10.68 -46.65
C ALA A 31 -47.32 12.21 -46.54
N HIS A 32 -48.02 12.91 -47.46
CA HIS A 32 -48.45 14.34 -47.47
C HIS A 32 -47.39 15.44 -47.73
N ASP A 33 -47.61 16.51 -48.52
CA ASP A 33 -48.79 17.00 -49.27
C ASP A 33 -48.39 17.96 -50.44
N LYS A 34 -48.99 17.75 -51.63
CA LYS A 34 -49.62 18.69 -52.62
C LYS A 34 -48.96 19.98 -53.17
N GLU A 35 -48.73 19.94 -54.49
CA GLU A 35 -49.06 20.90 -55.59
C GLU A 35 -49.28 22.41 -55.31
N PHE A 36 -48.42 23.25 -55.90
CA PHE A 36 -48.79 24.51 -56.56
C PHE A 36 -47.98 24.70 -57.85
N GLY A 37 -48.62 25.28 -58.87
CA GLY A 37 -48.20 25.30 -60.26
C GLY A 37 -47.15 26.34 -60.64
N ASP A 38 -46.67 26.12 -61.86
CA ASP A 38 -45.74 26.87 -62.70
C ASP A 38 -46.29 28.23 -63.17
N ASP A 39 -45.50 29.29 -62.94
CA ASP A 39 -45.53 30.54 -63.71
C ASP A 39 -44.31 31.45 -63.48
N GLY A 40 -43.22 31.19 -64.23
CA GLY A 40 -42.30 32.24 -64.70
C GLY A 40 -40.84 32.17 -64.21
N GLU A 41 -39.99 31.46 -64.96
CA GLU A 41 -38.54 31.32 -64.69
C GLU A 41 -37.72 32.62 -64.82
N PRO A 42 -36.76 32.80 -63.91
CA PRO A 42 -35.40 33.14 -64.29
C PRO A 42 -34.34 32.29 -63.53
N TYR A 43 -33.59 31.49 -64.29
CA TYR A 43 -32.30 30.82 -64.00
C TYR A 43 -32.28 29.66 -62.96
N PRO A 44 -31.55 28.56 -63.26
CA PRO A 44 -31.72 27.28 -62.59
C PRO A 44 -31.04 27.25 -61.22
N LEU A 45 -31.85 27.21 -60.16
CA LEU A 45 -31.40 26.82 -58.83
C LEU A 45 -31.51 25.30 -58.67
N ALA A 46 -30.54 24.79 -57.93
CA ALA A 46 -30.32 23.40 -57.54
C ALA A 46 -31.60 22.61 -57.20
N LEU A 47 -31.90 21.61 -58.02
CA LEU A 47 -32.58 20.39 -57.60
C LEU A 47 -32.36 19.28 -58.64
N ASP A 48 -31.27 18.53 -58.51
CA ASP A 48 -31.25 17.12 -58.93
C ASP A 48 -30.35 16.30 -58.03
N ALA A 49 -30.89 15.96 -56.86
CA ALA A 49 -30.46 14.82 -56.09
C ALA A 49 -31.63 13.84 -56.00
N ALA A 50 -32.15 13.36 -57.14
CA ALA A 50 -32.78 12.04 -57.30
C ALA A 50 -33.39 11.83 -58.70
N SER A 51 -32.58 11.60 -59.74
CA SER A 51 -33.00 10.74 -60.87
C SER A 51 -31.85 10.30 -61.79
N VAL A 52 -31.03 9.32 -61.39
CA VAL A 52 -30.32 8.52 -62.40
C VAL A 52 -31.21 7.34 -62.79
N SER A 53 -32.08 7.57 -63.77
CA SER A 53 -32.56 6.49 -64.62
C SER A 53 -32.52 6.91 -66.09
N SER A 54 -31.78 6.11 -66.86
CA SER A 54 -31.63 6.09 -68.32
C SER A 54 -30.67 7.11 -68.98
N GLY A 55 -29.50 6.61 -69.41
CA GLY A 55 -29.32 6.50 -70.86
C GLY A 55 -28.25 7.31 -71.59
N GLU A 56 -27.35 8.06 -70.95
CA GLU A 56 -26.20 8.65 -71.65
C GLU A 56 -24.87 8.38 -70.93
N VAL A 57 -24.04 7.53 -71.53
CA VAL A 57 -22.66 7.28 -71.08
C VAL A 57 -21.79 8.41 -71.64
N TYR A 58 -21.67 9.50 -70.89
CA TYR A 58 -20.63 10.49 -71.14
C TYR A 58 -19.26 9.86 -70.85
N ALA A 59 -18.28 10.06 -71.72
CA ALA A 59 -16.91 9.61 -71.47
C ALA A 59 -16.38 10.25 -70.16
N ALA A 60 -15.68 9.47 -69.34
CA ALA A 60 -15.09 9.96 -68.09
C ALA A 60 -14.14 11.13 -68.38
N LYS A 61 -14.40 12.30 -67.77
CA LYS A 61 -13.56 13.49 -67.91
C LYS A 61 -12.18 13.25 -67.27
N PRO A 62 -11.07 13.71 -67.87
CA PRO A 62 -9.75 13.59 -67.26
C PRO A 62 -9.64 14.43 -65.98
N VAL A 63 -8.79 14.01 -65.04
CA VAL A 63 -8.44 14.80 -63.84
C VAL A 63 -7.18 15.61 -64.13
N ALA A 64 -7.23 16.93 -63.89
CA ALA A 64 -6.09 17.82 -64.07
C ALA A 64 -5.26 17.99 -62.79
N SER A 65 -3.97 18.26 -62.92
CA SER A 65 -3.15 18.72 -61.79
C SER A 65 -3.52 20.16 -61.39
N ILE A 66 -3.21 20.56 -60.16
CA ILE A 66 -3.41 21.96 -59.70
C ILE A 66 -2.72 22.96 -60.64
N ALA A 67 -1.48 22.66 -61.06
CA ALA A 67 -0.74 23.52 -61.99
C ALA A 67 -1.42 23.62 -63.37
N THR A 68 -2.03 22.54 -63.85
CA THR A 68 -2.80 22.53 -65.11
C THR A 68 -4.08 23.35 -64.99
N LEU A 69 -4.81 23.22 -63.88
CA LEU A 69 -5.99 24.04 -63.61
C LEU A 69 -5.62 25.52 -63.53
N ALA A 70 -4.56 25.85 -62.79
CA ALA A 70 -4.05 27.21 -62.63
C ALA A 70 -3.59 27.82 -63.96
N ASP A 71 -2.85 27.09 -64.79
CA ASP A 71 -2.44 27.58 -66.12
C ASP A 71 -3.66 27.88 -67.01
N TYR A 72 -4.73 27.07 -66.90
CA TYR A 72 -5.97 27.36 -67.61
C TYR A 72 -6.64 28.67 -67.15
N LEU A 73 -6.65 28.94 -65.84
CA LEU A 73 -7.15 30.20 -65.27
C LEU A 73 -6.36 31.41 -65.78
N VAL A 74 -5.03 31.30 -65.83
CA VAL A 74 -4.13 32.40 -66.21
C VAL A 74 -4.03 32.60 -67.72
N ASN A 75 -4.06 31.52 -68.51
CA ASN A 75 -3.79 31.55 -69.95
C ASN A 75 -4.93 30.95 -70.79
N GLY A 76 -5.39 29.76 -70.44
CA GLY A 76 -6.32 28.96 -71.25
C GLY A 76 -7.66 29.66 -71.54
N PHE A 77 -8.28 30.23 -70.51
CA PHE A 77 -9.56 30.94 -70.66
C PHE A 77 -9.46 32.16 -71.58
N TRP A 78 -8.38 32.95 -71.44
CA TRP A 78 -8.20 34.14 -72.27
C TRP A 78 -7.92 33.78 -73.72
N GLN A 79 -7.10 32.75 -73.96
CA GLN A 79 -6.87 32.21 -75.31
C GLN A 79 -8.18 31.72 -75.95
N TYR A 80 -9.03 31.00 -75.20
CA TYR A 80 -10.34 30.55 -75.69
C TYR A 80 -11.23 31.72 -76.14
N ASN A 81 -11.21 32.83 -75.40
CA ASN A 81 -11.98 34.03 -75.73
C ASN A 81 -11.30 34.96 -76.75
N ASN A 82 -10.25 34.50 -77.45
CA ASN A 82 -9.45 35.30 -78.37
C ASN A 82 -8.92 36.61 -77.75
N ASN A 83 -8.54 36.54 -76.48
CA ASN A 83 -8.06 37.67 -75.70
C ASN A 83 -6.66 37.38 -75.13
N VAL A 84 -5.93 38.43 -74.79
CA VAL A 84 -4.62 38.29 -74.12
C VAL A 84 -4.84 38.06 -72.63
N ALA A 85 -4.03 37.17 -72.05
CA ALA A 85 -3.91 37.09 -70.60
C ALA A 85 -3.50 38.47 -70.05
N HIS A 86 -4.13 38.90 -68.97
CA HIS A 86 -3.95 40.25 -68.45
C HIS A 86 -3.93 40.29 -66.93
N HIS A 87 -3.07 41.15 -66.39
CA HIS A 87 -2.86 41.32 -64.95
C HIS A 87 -2.33 42.74 -64.66
N TRP A 88 -2.27 43.09 -63.38
CA TRP A 88 -1.72 44.38 -62.96
C TRP A 88 -0.20 44.40 -63.06
N ALA A 89 0.36 45.49 -63.60
CA ALA A 89 1.82 45.68 -63.65
C ALA A 89 2.45 46.00 -62.28
N SER A 90 1.62 46.28 -61.27
CA SER A 90 2.02 46.63 -59.90
C SER A 90 1.28 45.72 -58.93
N ASN A 91 1.98 45.26 -57.91
CA ASN A 91 1.40 44.50 -56.79
C ASN A 91 0.66 45.41 -55.80
N THR A 92 0.89 46.73 -55.83
CA THR A 92 0.06 47.71 -55.11
C THR A 92 -1.12 48.11 -56.00
N ILE A 93 -2.33 47.77 -55.56
CA ILE A 93 -3.58 47.98 -56.29
C ILE A 93 -4.50 48.85 -55.43
N THR A 94 -4.89 50.02 -55.96
CA THR A 94 -5.81 50.92 -55.26
C THR A 94 -7.27 50.49 -55.47
N PHE A 95 -8.12 50.62 -54.46
CA PHE A 95 -9.54 50.32 -54.60
C PHE A 95 -10.45 51.42 -54.05
N ASN A 96 -11.68 51.49 -54.57
CA ASN A 96 -12.73 52.39 -54.09
C ASN A 96 -14.04 51.62 -53.89
N ILE A 97 -14.54 51.63 -52.65
CA ILE A 97 -15.77 50.96 -52.20
C ILE A 97 -16.84 51.94 -51.73
N ASN A 98 -16.65 53.26 -51.91
CA ASN A 98 -17.58 54.27 -51.40
C ASN A 98 -18.98 54.20 -52.02
N GLY A 99 -19.12 53.51 -53.17
CA GLY A 99 -20.41 53.23 -53.77
C GLY A 99 -21.23 52.20 -53.00
N LEU A 100 -20.60 51.30 -52.24
CA LEU A 100 -21.25 50.18 -51.57
C LEU A 100 -21.84 50.60 -50.21
N ASN A 101 -22.91 49.91 -49.77
CA ASN A 101 -23.42 50.02 -48.41
C ASN A 101 -22.54 49.25 -47.40
N SER A 102 -22.78 49.42 -46.08
CA SER A 102 -21.89 48.83 -45.05
C SER A 102 -21.78 47.30 -45.09
N ALA A 103 -22.86 46.57 -45.43
CA ALA A 103 -22.83 45.12 -45.52
C ALA A 103 -22.04 44.66 -46.76
N GLU A 104 -22.26 45.33 -47.89
CA GLU A 104 -21.51 45.11 -49.13
C GLU A 104 -20.02 45.44 -48.97
N GLN A 105 -19.69 46.54 -48.28
CA GLN A 105 -18.30 46.91 -47.95
C GLN A 105 -17.62 45.84 -47.11
N PHE A 106 -18.33 45.26 -46.13
CA PHE A 106 -17.80 44.18 -45.31
C PHE A 106 -17.43 42.95 -46.16
N LEU A 107 -18.30 42.53 -47.08
CA LEU A 107 -18.02 41.41 -47.98
C LEU A 107 -16.87 41.71 -48.94
N ALA A 108 -16.87 42.90 -49.56
CA ALA A 108 -15.81 43.32 -50.49
C ALA A 108 -14.44 43.40 -49.80
N LEU A 109 -14.36 43.97 -48.59
CA LEU A 109 -13.12 44.05 -47.82
C LEU A 109 -12.63 42.66 -47.39
N SER A 110 -13.53 41.78 -46.96
CA SER A 110 -13.20 40.41 -46.58
C SER A 110 -12.66 39.62 -47.79
N ALA A 111 -13.25 39.81 -48.97
CA ALA A 111 -12.81 39.14 -50.19
C ALA A 111 -11.47 39.70 -50.73
N LEU A 112 -11.25 41.02 -50.62
CA LEU A 112 -9.94 41.62 -50.90
C LEU A 112 -8.86 41.05 -49.97
N GLN A 113 -9.16 40.92 -48.67
CA GLN A 113 -8.26 40.32 -47.70
C GLN A 113 -7.91 38.87 -48.08
N ALA A 114 -8.91 38.07 -48.47
CA ALA A 114 -8.71 36.67 -48.87
C ALA A 114 -7.74 36.51 -50.05
N TRP A 115 -7.74 37.46 -51.00
CA TRP A 115 -6.75 37.47 -52.09
C TRP A 115 -5.36 37.95 -51.64
N SER A 116 -5.27 38.98 -50.80
CA SER A 116 -3.97 39.44 -50.28
C SER A 116 -3.32 38.46 -49.30
N ASP A 117 -4.10 37.57 -48.69
CA ASP A 117 -3.59 36.51 -47.81
C ASP A 117 -2.78 35.47 -48.58
N VAL A 118 -3.09 35.23 -49.85
CA VAL A 118 -2.50 34.14 -50.64
C VAL A 118 -1.51 34.62 -51.71
N ALA A 119 -1.61 35.89 -52.11
CA ALA A 119 -0.80 36.51 -53.14
C ALA A 119 -0.08 37.74 -52.60
N ASN A 120 1.11 38.03 -53.13
CA ASN A 120 1.88 39.23 -52.80
C ASN A 120 1.25 40.48 -53.42
N ILE A 121 0.08 40.87 -52.94
CA ILE A 121 -0.72 42.01 -53.39
C ILE A 121 -1.01 42.90 -52.19
N SER A 122 -0.88 44.21 -52.37
CA SER A 122 -1.23 45.22 -51.37
C SER A 122 -2.39 46.07 -51.86
N PHE A 123 -3.56 45.90 -51.23
CA PHE A 123 -4.74 46.70 -51.51
C PHE A 123 -4.75 48.00 -50.71
N VAL A 124 -4.93 49.14 -51.40
CA VAL A 124 -4.93 50.47 -50.78
C VAL A 124 -6.23 51.21 -51.09
N GLN A 125 -7.04 51.48 -50.07
CA GLN A 125 -8.29 52.20 -50.27
C GLN A 125 -8.05 53.67 -50.67
N THR A 126 -8.86 54.18 -51.59
CA THR A 126 -8.90 55.59 -51.99
C THR A 126 -10.34 56.09 -52.05
N SER A 127 -10.53 57.42 -52.00
CA SER A 127 -11.84 58.06 -52.11
C SER A 127 -12.20 58.55 -53.52
N GLY A 128 -11.24 58.51 -54.46
CA GLY A 128 -11.37 59.02 -55.83
C GLY A 128 -11.19 57.93 -56.89
N SER A 129 -10.53 58.24 -58.00
CA SER A 129 -10.17 57.23 -59.01
C SER A 129 -9.26 56.17 -58.40
N ALA A 130 -9.57 54.91 -58.69
CA ALA A 130 -8.84 53.74 -58.18
C ALA A 130 -8.61 52.72 -59.30
N ASN A 131 -7.70 51.78 -59.07
CA ASN A 131 -7.47 50.65 -59.97
C ASN A 131 -8.70 49.73 -60.01
N LEU A 132 -9.29 49.45 -58.84
CA LEU A 132 -10.54 48.70 -58.67
C LEU A 132 -11.65 49.62 -58.19
N THR A 133 -12.79 49.66 -58.88
CA THR A 133 -13.97 50.39 -58.43
C THR A 133 -15.12 49.42 -58.21
N PHE A 134 -15.70 49.42 -57.01
CA PHE A 134 -16.85 48.59 -56.67
C PHE A 134 -18.15 49.36 -56.86
N THR A 135 -19.12 48.75 -57.55
CA THR A 135 -20.45 49.31 -57.79
C THR A 135 -21.53 48.24 -57.57
N HIS A 136 -22.78 48.67 -57.44
CA HIS A 136 -23.90 47.79 -57.10
C HIS A 136 -25.16 48.10 -57.93
N ASN A 137 -24.95 48.39 -59.21
CA ASN A 137 -26.00 48.79 -60.15
C ASN A 137 -26.67 47.57 -60.80
N GLY A 138 -27.91 47.77 -61.28
CA GLY A 138 -28.65 46.75 -62.04
C GLY A 138 -29.58 45.90 -61.18
N THR A 139 -30.04 44.79 -61.74
CA THR A 139 -30.94 43.82 -61.10
C THR A 139 -30.41 42.42 -61.38
N MET A 140 -30.09 41.68 -60.33
CA MET A 140 -29.47 40.35 -60.37
C MET A 140 -28.26 40.28 -61.30
N GLN A 141 -27.31 41.22 -61.13
CA GLN A 141 -26.08 41.29 -61.92
C GLN A 141 -24.84 41.17 -61.03
N ALA A 142 -23.96 40.25 -61.40
CA ALA A 142 -22.60 40.14 -60.89
C ALA A 142 -21.65 39.99 -62.08
N TYR A 143 -20.71 40.93 -62.24
CA TYR A 143 -19.68 40.85 -63.27
C TYR A 143 -18.52 41.81 -63.00
N THR A 144 -17.39 41.50 -63.64
CA THR A 144 -16.22 42.36 -63.70
C THR A 144 -15.98 42.85 -65.12
N SER A 145 -15.66 44.13 -65.28
CA SER A 145 -15.36 44.73 -66.57
C SER A 145 -14.23 45.75 -66.44
N GLY A 146 -13.42 45.91 -67.48
CA GLY A 146 -12.29 46.84 -67.41
C GLY A 146 -11.61 47.05 -68.74
N GLN A 147 -10.44 47.68 -68.68
CA GLN A 147 -9.57 47.87 -69.84
C GLN A 147 -8.14 47.47 -69.52
N TRP A 148 -7.49 46.91 -70.54
CA TRP A 148 -6.07 46.55 -70.55
C TRP A 148 -5.44 46.96 -71.87
N SER A 149 -4.13 47.14 -71.87
CA SER A 149 -3.34 47.42 -73.06
C SER A 149 -3.11 46.15 -73.90
N GLY A 150 -2.67 46.32 -75.15
CA GLY A 150 -2.32 45.18 -76.03
C GLY A 150 -1.17 44.29 -75.51
N SER A 151 -0.43 44.73 -74.49
CA SER A 151 0.56 43.91 -73.79
C SER A 151 -0.01 43.11 -72.60
N GLY A 152 -1.31 43.21 -72.33
CA GLY A 152 -1.96 42.55 -71.19
C GLY A 152 -1.89 43.32 -69.87
N ALA A 153 -1.35 44.54 -69.82
CA ALA A 153 -1.33 45.31 -68.57
C ALA A 153 -2.70 45.98 -68.32
N ILE A 154 -3.34 45.65 -67.19
CA ILE A 154 -4.63 46.21 -66.77
C ILE A 154 -4.49 47.71 -66.44
N SER A 155 -5.47 48.51 -66.86
CA SER A 155 -5.57 49.96 -66.60
C SER A 155 -6.56 50.30 -65.49
N TYR A 156 -7.78 49.77 -65.57
CA TYR A 156 -8.83 49.88 -64.55
C TYR A 156 -9.77 48.67 -64.63
N GLN A 157 -10.39 48.30 -63.50
CA GLN A 157 -11.45 47.31 -63.41
C GLN A 157 -12.61 47.85 -62.56
N ILE A 158 -13.82 47.49 -62.96
CA ILE A 158 -15.08 47.78 -62.27
C ILE A 158 -15.69 46.43 -61.90
N ILE A 159 -15.90 46.22 -60.61
CA ILE A 159 -16.58 45.05 -60.05
C ILE A 159 -18.00 45.50 -59.71
N ASN A 160 -18.99 44.97 -60.41
CA ASN A 160 -20.39 45.32 -60.20
C ASN A 160 -21.18 44.13 -59.68
N ILE A 161 -21.64 44.20 -58.43
CA ILE A 161 -22.52 43.22 -57.80
C ILE A 161 -23.75 43.96 -57.28
N SER A 162 -24.91 43.75 -57.91
CA SER A 162 -26.13 44.50 -57.60
C SER A 162 -26.63 44.22 -56.18
N THR A 163 -27.24 45.22 -55.53
CA THR A 163 -27.71 45.06 -54.13
C THR A 163 -28.71 43.91 -53.97
N ASP A 164 -29.58 43.69 -54.95
CA ASP A 164 -30.53 42.57 -54.93
C ASP A 164 -29.85 41.21 -55.00
N TRP A 165 -28.71 41.08 -55.71
CA TRP A 165 -27.87 39.87 -55.68
C TRP A 165 -27.38 39.57 -54.27
N VAL A 166 -26.90 40.59 -53.55
CA VAL A 166 -26.43 40.42 -52.17
C VAL A 166 -27.57 40.07 -51.23
N THR A 167 -28.73 40.73 -51.35
CA THR A 167 -29.87 40.47 -50.45
C THR A 167 -30.60 39.16 -50.71
N THR A 168 -30.52 38.61 -51.93
CA THR A 168 -31.14 37.32 -52.31
C THR A 168 -30.13 36.17 -52.35
N ASP A 169 -28.91 36.42 -51.91
CA ASP A 169 -27.78 35.49 -51.95
C ASP A 169 -27.53 34.86 -53.33
N GLY A 170 -27.40 35.71 -54.35
CA GLY A 170 -27.29 35.33 -55.76
C GLY A 170 -28.48 34.50 -56.27
N GLY A 171 -29.65 34.73 -55.68
CA GLY A 171 -30.90 34.03 -56.00
C GLY A 171 -31.15 32.80 -55.16
N ALA A 172 -30.19 32.33 -54.34
CA ALA A 172 -30.40 31.16 -53.48
C ALA A 172 -31.53 31.36 -52.45
N ASN A 173 -31.77 32.61 -52.02
CA ASN A 173 -32.81 32.98 -51.05
C ASN A 173 -32.79 32.14 -49.76
N ASP A 174 -31.60 31.71 -49.33
CA ASP A 174 -31.41 30.84 -48.16
C ASP A 174 -31.22 31.63 -46.84
N GLY A 175 -31.33 32.96 -46.91
CA GLY A 175 -31.21 33.88 -45.77
C GLY A 175 -29.77 34.18 -45.35
N LYS A 176 -28.75 33.66 -46.04
CA LYS A 176 -27.34 33.95 -45.73
C LYS A 176 -26.94 35.32 -46.27
N THR A 177 -26.24 36.10 -45.44
CA THR A 177 -25.87 37.51 -45.77
C THR A 177 -24.45 37.89 -45.36
N GLY A 178 -23.70 36.98 -44.73
CA GLY A 178 -22.33 37.19 -44.25
C GLY A 178 -21.29 36.41 -45.04
N ILE A 179 -20.18 36.06 -44.38
CA ILE A 179 -19.07 35.27 -44.97
C ILE A 179 -19.44 33.83 -45.35
N ASP A 180 -20.65 33.36 -45.01
CA ASP A 180 -21.18 32.04 -45.38
C ASP A 180 -22.12 32.09 -46.61
N SER A 181 -22.23 33.24 -47.26
CA SER A 181 -23.18 33.49 -48.36
C SER A 181 -22.55 33.25 -49.73
N TYR A 182 -23.35 32.88 -50.72
CA TYR A 182 -22.93 32.87 -52.13
C TYR A 182 -22.57 34.27 -52.64
N ALA A 183 -23.17 35.33 -52.09
CA ALA A 183 -22.79 36.71 -52.35
C ALA A 183 -21.32 36.97 -51.96
N TYR A 184 -20.86 36.43 -50.83
CA TYR A 184 -19.44 36.51 -50.44
C TYR A 184 -18.54 35.76 -51.43
N GLN A 185 -18.90 34.53 -51.80
CA GLN A 185 -18.18 33.75 -52.82
C GLN A 185 -18.11 34.51 -54.15
N THR A 186 -19.19 35.20 -54.53
CA THR A 186 -19.26 36.05 -55.73
C THR A 186 -18.28 37.21 -55.64
N TYR A 187 -18.15 37.89 -54.49
CA TYR A 187 -17.14 38.94 -54.32
C TYR A 187 -15.72 38.40 -54.53
N ILE A 188 -15.38 37.22 -53.98
CA ILE A 188 -14.06 36.62 -54.20
C ILE A 188 -13.85 36.28 -55.69
N HIS A 189 -14.86 35.68 -56.33
CA HIS A 189 -14.84 35.33 -57.76
C HIS A 189 -14.60 36.55 -58.66
N GLU A 190 -15.39 37.61 -58.50
CA GLU A 190 -15.28 38.81 -59.32
C GLU A 190 -13.97 39.57 -59.08
N ILE A 191 -13.47 39.59 -57.83
CA ILE A 191 -12.12 40.12 -57.57
C ILE A 191 -11.06 39.25 -58.27
N GLY A 192 -11.24 37.93 -58.34
CA GLY A 192 -10.37 37.03 -59.11
C GLY A 192 -10.27 37.43 -60.59
N HIS A 193 -11.40 37.74 -61.21
CA HIS A 193 -11.43 38.32 -62.56
C HIS A 193 -10.72 39.68 -62.63
N ALA A 194 -10.98 40.56 -61.67
CA ALA A 194 -10.36 41.89 -61.62
C ALA A 194 -8.83 41.84 -61.43
N LEU A 195 -8.33 40.73 -60.90
CA LEU A 195 -6.91 40.43 -60.73
C LEU A 195 -6.32 39.64 -61.91
N GLY A 196 -7.14 39.19 -62.87
CA GLY A 196 -6.66 38.59 -64.14
C GLY A 196 -6.94 37.11 -64.33
N LEU A 197 -7.67 36.44 -63.43
CA LEU A 197 -8.07 35.06 -63.65
C LEU A 197 -9.26 34.96 -64.60
N GLY A 198 -9.26 33.95 -65.45
CA GLY A 198 -10.43 33.52 -66.21
C GLY A 198 -11.27 32.48 -65.47
N HIS A 199 -12.33 31.98 -66.11
CA HIS A 199 -13.04 30.80 -65.60
C HIS A 199 -12.21 29.52 -65.80
N GLN A 200 -12.49 28.50 -65.00
CA GLN A 200 -11.77 27.23 -65.01
C GLN A 200 -12.01 26.37 -66.27
N GLY A 201 -12.97 26.76 -67.11
CA GLY A 201 -13.28 26.13 -68.39
C GLY A 201 -13.82 27.09 -69.45
N PRO A 202 -14.17 26.59 -70.64
CA PRO A 202 -14.54 27.38 -71.82
C PRO A 202 -16.02 27.82 -71.78
N TYR A 203 -16.43 28.45 -70.70
CA TYR A 203 -17.80 28.90 -70.46
C TYR A 203 -17.85 30.30 -69.89
N ASN A 204 -18.98 31.00 -70.08
CA ASN A 204 -19.20 32.34 -69.57
C ASN A 204 -20.71 32.62 -69.47
N GLY A 205 -21.19 33.13 -68.34
CA GLY A 205 -22.60 33.48 -68.10
C GLY A 205 -23.50 32.28 -67.75
N SER A 206 -23.46 31.18 -68.49
CA SER A 206 -24.12 29.93 -68.12
C SER A 206 -23.33 28.70 -68.58
N ALA A 207 -23.39 27.63 -67.78
CA ALA A 207 -22.67 26.38 -68.05
C ALA A 207 -23.37 25.19 -67.39
N SER A 208 -23.19 24.00 -67.96
CA SER A 208 -23.56 22.72 -67.35
C SER A 208 -22.31 21.85 -67.23
N TYR A 209 -22.11 21.23 -66.07
CA TYR A 209 -20.90 20.46 -65.77
C TYR A 209 -20.67 19.31 -66.77
N SER A 210 -21.72 18.55 -67.09
CA SER A 210 -21.63 17.40 -67.99
C SER A 210 -21.12 17.77 -69.38
N THR A 211 -21.48 18.95 -69.88
CA THR A 211 -21.19 19.39 -71.25
C THR A 211 -19.98 20.33 -71.33
N ASN A 212 -19.82 21.24 -70.38
CA ASN A 212 -18.87 22.35 -70.49
C ASN A 212 -17.58 22.17 -69.68
N ALA A 213 -17.57 21.35 -68.61
CA ALA A 213 -16.34 21.09 -67.86
C ALA A 213 -15.37 20.25 -68.71
N ILE A 214 -14.12 20.74 -68.83
CA ILE A 214 -13.03 20.01 -69.52
C ILE A 214 -12.46 18.92 -68.62
N TYR A 215 -12.24 19.25 -67.34
CA TYR A 215 -11.65 18.36 -66.35
C TYR A 215 -12.69 17.95 -65.31
N ALA A 216 -12.55 16.75 -64.75
CA ALA A 216 -13.44 16.25 -63.72
C ALA A 216 -13.37 17.08 -62.43
N ASN A 217 -12.21 17.65 -62.13
CA ASN A 217 -11.98 18.52 -60.97
C ASN A 217 -12.09 20.02 -61.29
N ASP A 218 -12.80 20.38 -62.37
CA ASP A 218 -13.31 21.74 -62.57
C ASP A 218 -14.55 21.92 -61.68
N THR A 219 -14.32 22.23 -60.40
CA THR A 219 -15.35 22.52 -59.41
C THR A 219 -14.87 23.59 -58.43
N TRP A 220 -15.80 24.16 -57.66
CA TRP A 220 -15.50 25.08 -56.56
C TRP A 220 -14.53 24.52 -55.53
N GLN A 221 -14.32 23.20 -55.45
CA GLN A 221 -13.34 22.60 -54.54
C GLN A 221 -11.90 22.97 -54.90
N TYR A 222 -11.62 23.13 -56.20
CA TYR A 222 -10.28 23.35 -56.71
C TYR A 222 -10.06 24.79 -57.19
N SER A 223 -11.12 25.46 -57.63
CA SER A 223 -11.09 26.82 -58.13
C SER A 223 -12.42 27.53 -57.87
N ILE A 224 -12.41 28.65 -57.15
CA ILE A 224 -13.57 29.53 -56.98
C ILE A 224 -14.05 30.12 -58.31
N MET A 225 -13.19 30.13 -59.34
CA MET A 225 -13.52 30.57 -60.69
C MET A 225 -14.33 29.55 -61.51
N SER A 226 -14.64 28.37 -60.94
CA SER A 226 -15.52 27.39 -61.57
C SER A 226 -17.00 27.80 -61.46
N TYR A 227 -17.85 27.31 -62.36
CA TYR A 227 -19.31 27.44 -62.25
C TYR A 227 -19.97 26.25 -61.55
N PHE A 228 -19.20 25.23 -61.19
CA PHE A 228 -19.73 23.94 -60.76
C PHE A 228 -19.44 23.69 -59.28
N GLY A 229 -20.49 23.38 -58.50
CA GLY A 229 -20.34 23.00 -57.09
C GLY A 229 -19.51 21.73 -56.87
N GLU A 230 -18.94 21.58 -55.68
CA GLU A 230 -17.94 20.55 -55.37
C GLU A 230 -18.45 19.13 -55.58
N HIS A 231 -19.74 18.88 -55.34
CA HIS A 231 -20.41 17.58 -55.47
C HIS A 231 -20.33 16.94 -56.85
N ASN A 232 -19.98 17.71 -57.89
CA ASN A 232 -19.75 17.19 -59.23
C ASN A 232 -18.47 16.31 -59.32
N TYR A 233 -17.63 16.31 -58.29
CA TYR A 233 -16.37 15.57 -58.26
C TYR A 233 -16.10 14.92 -56.91
N SER A 234 -15.52 13.71 -56.94
CA SER A 234 -14.99 12.99 -55.78
C SER A 234 -15.97 12.76 -54.61
N GLY A 235 -17.28 12.89 -54.84
CA GLY A 235 -18.28 12.77 -53.76
C GLY A 235 -18.19 13.89 -52.71
N SER A 236 -17.55 15.01 -53.03
CA SER A 236 -17.39 16.15 -52.12
C SER A 236 -18.76 16.75 -51.77
N SER A 237 -18.91 17.28 -50.55
CA SER A 237 -20.18 17.90 -50.16
C SER A 237 -20.37 19.26 -50.84
N TYR A 238 -21.60 19.58 -51.22
CA TYR A 238 -21.92 20.93 -51.69
C TYR A 238 -21.78 21.95 -50.56
N ARG A 239 -20.96 22.99 -50.79
CA ARG A 239 -20.84 24.12 -49.90
C ARG A 239 -20.45 25.37 -50.70
N TYR A 240 -20.63 26.54 -50.11
CA TYR A 240 -20.01 27.75 -50.66
C TYR A 240 -18.58 27.82 -50.15
N VAL A 241 -17.64 28.04 -51.07
CA VAL A 241 -16.24 28.20 -50.71
C VAL A 241 -15.96 29.63 -50.27
N VAL A 242 -15.26 29.77 -49.14
CA VAL A 242 -15.09 31.08 -48.46
C VAL A 242 -13.67 31.65 -48.58
N THR A 243 -12.80 31.00 -49.33
CA THR A 243 -11.44 31.44 -49.66
C THR A 243 -11.12 31.14 -51.13
N PRO A 244 -10.06 31.73 -51.72
CA PRO A 244 -9.42 31.17 -52.90
C PRO A 244 -9.02 29.71 -52.64
N GLN A 245 -9.13 28.87 -53.67
CA GLN A 245 -8.84 27.44 -53.62
C GLN A 245 -7.47 27.13 -54.22
N MET A 246 -7.01 25.87 -54.14
CA MET A 246 -5.64 25.51 -54.49
C MET A 246 -5.19 25.95 -55.90
N ALA A 247 -6.06 25.85 -56.93
CA ALA A 247 -5.71 26.32 -58.27
C ALA A 247 -5.70 27.84 -58.37
N ASP A 248 -6.59 28.53 -57.66
CA ASP A 248 -6.61 30.00 -57.59
C ASP A 248 -5.35 30.54 -56.92
N ILE A 249 -4.97 29.94 -55.79
CA ILE A 249 -3.76 30.29 -55.02
C ILE A 249 -2.52 30.10 -55.89
N TYR A 250 -2.42 28.95 -56.57
CA TYR A 250 -1.30 28.67 -57.47
C TYR A 250 -1.27 29.65 -58.66
N ALA A 251 -2.44 29.95 -59.24
CA ALA A 251 -2.56 30.89 -60.35
C ALA A 251 -2.12 32.30 -59.92
N MET A 252 -2.58 32.80 -58.78
CA MET A 252 -2.17 34.11 -58.28
C MET A 252 -0.70 34.17 -57.89
N ALA A 253 -0.16 33.10 -57.30
CA ALA A 253 1.26 32.99 -57.01
C ALA A 253 2.10 33.08 -58.31
N SER A 254 1.60 32.55 -59.43
CA SER A 254 2.29 32.64 -60.73
C SER A 254 2.27 34.03 -61.35
N ILE A 255 1.26 34.86 -61.04
CA ILE A 255 1.12 36.23 -61.56
C ILE A 255 1.84 37.23 -60.66
N TYR A 256 1.57 37.19 -59.35
CA TYR A 256 1.95 38.23 -58.39
C TYR A 256 3.04 37.79 -57.41
N GLY A 257 3.37 36.50 -57.36
CA GLY A 257 4.16 35.88 -56.30
C GLY A 257 3.27 35.44 -55.13
N ALA A 258 3.64 34.32 -54.49
CA ALA A 258 2.95 33.83 -53.29
C ALA A 258 3.18 34.80 -52.11
N ALA A 259 2.20 34.95 -51.23
CA ALA A 259 2.38 35.75 -50.02
C ALA A 259 3.36 35.05 -49.06
N THR A 260 4.35 35.77 -48.52
CA THR A 260 5.37 35.19 -47.63
C THR A 260 5.29 35.67 -46.18
N SER A 261 4.36 36.60 -45.90
CA SER A 261 4.19 37.22 -44.59
C SER A 261 2.83 36.93 -43.97
N THR A 262 2.02 36.11 -44.62
CA THR A 262 0.69 35.76 -44.13
C THR A 262 0.84 34.73 -43.02
N ARG A 263 0.42 35.10 -41.80
CA ARG A 263 0.28 34.19 -40.65
C ARG A 263 1.56 33.47 -40.22
N ILE A 264 2.73 34.10 -40.39
CA ILE A 264 4.09 33.55 -40.07
C ILE A 264 4.37 33.11 -38.60
N GLY A 265 3.39 33.15 -37.71
CA GLY A 265 3.53 32.71 -36.32
C GLY A 265 2.46 31.67 -35.99
N ASP A 266 2.46 31.15 -34.76
CA ASP A 266 1.56 30.05 -34.37
C ASP A 266 0.07 30.40 -34.58
N THR A 267 -0.52 29.76 -35.57
CA THR A 267 -1.87 30.04 -36.04
C THR A 267 -2.81 28.87 -35.75
N VAL A 268 -3.98 29.17 -35.20
CA VAL A 268 -5.07 28.22 -35.05
C VAL A 268 -6.15 28.51 -36.08
N TYR A 269 -6.50 27.48 -36.85
CA TYR A 269 -7.64 27.41 -37.76
C TYR A 269 -8.72 26.54 -37.10
N GLY A 270 -10.00 26.91 -37.18
CA GLY A 270 -11.09 26.13 -36.57
C GLY A 270 -11.77 26.79 -35.37
N PHE A 271 -12.18 26.01 -34.35
CA PHE A 271 -13.03 26.53 -33.25
C PHE A 271 -12.32 27.54 -32.33
N SER A 272 -11.00 27.42 -32.12
CA SER A 272 -10.20 28.35 -31.31
C SER A 272 -9.38 29.33 -32.17
N SER A 273 -9.91 29.70 -33.34
CA SER A 273 -9.09 30.36 -34.36
C SER A 273 -8.60 31.77 -33.97
N ASN A 274 -7.31 32.02 -34.24
CA ASN A 274 -6.70 33.36 -34.26
C ASN A 274 -6.38 33.84 -35.69
N ALA A 275 -6.79 33.09 -36.72
CA ALA A 275 -6.51 33.33 -38.14
C ALA A 275 -7.48 34.32 -38.81
N GLY A 276 -8.51 34.78 -38.08
CA GLY A 276 -9.54 35.71 -38.56
C GLY A 276 -10.93 35.07 -38.68
N ALA A 277 -11.95 35.88 -38.98
CA ALA A 277 -13.36 35.46 -38.91
C ALA A 277 -13.72 34.33 -39.89
N VAL A 278 -13.08 34.28 -41.07
CA VAL A 278 -13.30 33.24 -42.11
C VAL A 278 -12.82 31.87 -41.66
N PHE A 279 -11.77 31.82 -40.83
CA PHE A 279 -11.17 30.57 -40.38
C PHE A 279 -11.72 30.10 -39.02
N ASN A 280 -12.61 30.87 -38.39
CA ASN A 280 -13.26 30.47 -37.15
C ASN A 280 -14.52 29.63 -37.44
N PHE A 281 -14.45 28.32 -37.18
CA PHE A 281 -15.54 27.38 -37.47
C PHE A 281 -16.80 27.64 -36.63
N GLY A 282 -16.67 28.27 -35.46
CA GLY A 282 -17.80 28.68 -34.62
C GLY A 282 -18.67 29.78 -35.25
N ASN A 283 -18.21 30.45 -36.30
CA ASN A 283 -19.01 31.44 -37.04
C ASN A 283 -19.99 30.83 -38.05
N TYR A 284 -19.93 29.51 -38.26
CA TYR A 284 -20.72 28.82 -39.27
C TYR A 284 -21.75 27.89 -38.63
N THR A 285 -22.95 27.85 -39.17
CA THR A 285 -24.01 26.91 -38.74
C THR A 285 -23.73 25.47 -39.18
N SER A 286 -22.92 25.30 -40.22
CA SER A 286 -22.41 24.03 -40.74
C SER A 286 -20.99 24.26 -41.22
N ALA A 287 -20.11 23.25 -41.13
CA ALA A 287 -18.70 23.41 -41.43
C ALA A 287 -18.45 24.17 -42.76
N PRO A 288 -17.49 25.11 -42.79
CA PRO A 288 -17.19 25.85 -44.00
C PRO A 288 -16.49 24.96 -45.03
N ALA A 289 -16.44 25.42 -46.28
CA ALA A 289 -15.51 24.91 -47.28
C ALA A 289 -14.46 25.96 -47.61
N LEU A 290 -13.18 25.64 -47.44
CA LEU A 290 -12.08 26.58 -47.61
C LEU A 290 -10.76 25.87 -47.89
N THR A 291 -9.77 26.63 -48.35
CA THR A 291 -8.37 26.22 -48.43
C THR A 291 -7.54 27.07 -47.48
N ILE A 292 -6.79 26.42 -46.59
CA ILE A 292 -5.85 27.05 -45.66
C ILE A 292 -4.57 27.40 -46.41
N TYR A 293 -4.13 28.64 -46.26
CA TYR A 293 -2.82 29.12 -46.71
C TYR A 293 -2.08 29.69 -45.51
N ASP A 294 -0.87 29.21 -45.29
CA ASP A 294 0.02 29.67 -44.23
C ASP A 294 1.45 29.82 -44.76
N SER A 295 2.20 30.79 -44.25
CA SER A 295 3.60 31.06 -44.60
C SER A 295 4.61 30.60 -43.54
N GLY A 296 4.15 30.09 -42.40
CA GLY A 296 4.97 29.44 -41.37
C GLY A 296 4.47 29.69 -39.96
N GLY A 297 5.02 28.98 -38.99
CA GLY A 297 4.51 28.97 -37.63
C GLY A 297 4.52 27.54 -37.10
N ASN A 298 3.87 27.33 -35.96
CA ASN A 298 3.52 25.99 -35.48
C ASN A 298 2.00 25.91 -35.33
N ASP A 299 1.35 25.54 -36.42
CA ASP A 299 -0.04 25.82 -36.70
C ASP A 299 -0.94 24.64 -36.32
N THR A 300 -2.21 24.93 -36.04
CA THR A 300 -3.19 23.96 -35.56
C THR A 300 -4.47 24.03 -36.37
N LEU A 301 -4.92 22.88 -36.86
CA LEU A 301 -6.28 22.68 -37.33
C LEU A 301 -7.13 22.10 -36.18
N ASP A 302 -7.97 22.95 -35.59
CA ASP A 302 -8.81 22.67 -34.43
C ASP A 302 -10.26 22.36 -34.85
N CYS A 303 -10.58 21.07 -34.97
CA CYS A 303 -11.90 20.56 -35.30
C CYS A 303 -12.68 20.07 -34.07
N SER A 304 -12.29 20.49 -32.86
CA SER A 304 -12.79 19.97 -31.57
C SER A 304 -14.28 20.17 -31.31
N GLY A 305 -14.88 21.20 -31.90
CA GLY A 305 -16.30 21.51 -31.71
C GLY A 305 -17.26 20.60 -32.50
N TYR A 306 -16.76 19.63 -33.27
CA TYR A 306 -17.59 18.70 -34.03
C TYR A 306 -17.75 17.34 -33.33
N SER A 307 -18.88 16.68 -33.58
CA SER A 307 -19.21 15.34 -33.07
C SER A 307 -19.40 14.28 -34.15
N ALA A 308 -19.42 14.70 -35.42
CA ALA A 308 -19.38 13.79 -36.55
C ALA A 308 -17.98 13.21 -36.69
N ALA A 309 -17.86 11.96 -37.14
CA ALA A 309 -16.59 11.37 -37.52
C ALA A 309 -15.91 12.18 -38.63
N GLN A 310 -14.62 12.45 -38.45
CA GLN A 310 -13.83 13.34 -39.31
C GLN A 310 -12.68 12.58 -39.96
N THR A 311 -12.20 13.08 -41.09
CA THR A 311 -10.90 12.70 -41.65
C THR A 311 -10.09 13.96 -41.82
N ILE A 312 -9.06 14.12 -40.99
CA ILE A 312 -8.18 15.28 -40.96
C ILE A 312 -6.83 14.86 -41.54
N ASP A 313 -6.42 15.52 -42.62
CA ASP A 313 -5.20 15.22 -43.35
C ASP A 313 -4.34 16.48 -43.45
N LEU A 314 -3.23 16.49 -42.72
CA LEU A 314 -2.31 17.62 -42.61
C LEU A 314 -1.32 17.70 -43.77
N ARG A 315 -1.36 16.75 -44.72
CA ARG A 315 -0.44 16.77 -45.86
C ARG A 315 -0.78 17.95 -46.77
N SER A 316 0.28 18.63 -47.23
CA SER A 316 0.13 19.74 -48.17
C SER A 316 -0.57 19.29 -49.45
N GLY A 317 -1.57 20.05 -49.90
CA GLY A 317 -2.42 19.71 -51.04
C GLY A 317 -3.52 18.69 -50.76
N ALA A 318 -3.67 18.20 -49.52
CA ALA A 318 -4.74 17.29 -49.16
C ALA A 318 -6.05 18.04 -48.82
N PHE A 319 -7.14 17.28 -48.83
CA PHE A 319 -8.44 17.70 -48.34
C PHE A 319 -8.86 16.86 -47.15
N SER A 320 -9.42 17.53 -46.15
CA SER A 320 -10.02 16.95 -44.95
C SER A 320 -11.55 16.98 -45.06
N SER A 321 -12.19 15.99 -44.44
CA SER A 321 -13.64 15.85 -44.29
C SER A 321 -14.01 16.17 -42.84
N VAL A 322 -14.63 17.33 -42.61
CA VAL A 322 -14.76 17.94 -41.28
C VAL A 322 -16.22 18.35 -41.04
N GLY A 323 -16.69 18.15 -39.81
CA GLY A 323 -18.03 18.56 -39.39
C GLY A 323 -19.18 17.90 -40.17
N GLY A 324 -19.00 16.63 -40.57
CA GLY A 324 -19.99 15.84 -41.30
C GLY A 324 -20.02 16.09 -42.81
N LEU A 325 -19.13 16.93 -43.32
CA LEU A 325 -18.94 17.16 -44.76
C LEU A 325 -17.77 16.35 -45.30
N VAL A 326 -17.74 16.19 -46.63
CA VAL A 326 -16.71 15.44 -47.35
C VAL A 326 -15.82 16.40 -48.14
N ASN A 327 -14.51 16.31 -47.90
CA ASN A 327 -13.44 17.05 -48.58
C ASN A 327 -13.60 18.59 -48.63
N ASN A 328 -14.09 19.18 -47.54
CA ASN A 328 -14.40 20.62 -47.46
C ASN A 328 -13.22 21.50 -47.02
N ILE A 329 -12.22 20.96 -46.30
CA ILE A 329 -11.08 21.75 -45.82
C ILE A 329 -9.81 21.35 -46.57
N GLY A 330 -9.31 22.21 -47.45
CA GLY A 330 -8.04 22.00 -48.16
C GLY A 330 -6.85 22.65 -47.46
N ILE A 331 -5.64 22.13 -47.69
CA ILE A 331 -4.37 22.79 -47.32
C ILE A 331 -3.59 23.12 -48.59
N ALA A 332 -3.23 24.39 -48.80
CA ALA A 332 -2.51 24.84 -49.99
C ALA A 332 -1.15 24.10 -50.15
N LEU A 333 -0.68 23.96 -51.39
CA LEU A 333 0.48 23.12 -51.79
C LEU A 333 1.83 23.46 -51.14
N ASN A 334 1.95 24.63 -50.50
CA ASN A 334 3.16 25.03 -49.78
C ASN A 334 2.88 25.42 -48.32
N ALA A 335 1.62 25.28 -47.88
CA ALA A 335 1.24 25.48 -46.49
C ALA A 335 1.54 24.20 -45.71
N VAL A 336 1.88 24.40 -44.44
CA VAL A 336 2.28 23.35 -43.52
C VAL A 336 1.50 23.58 -42.23
N ILE A 337 0.93 22.50 -41.68
CA ILE A 337 0.16 22.52 -40.45
C ILE A 337 0.69 21.38 -39.58
N GLU A 338 1.19 21.71 -38.39
CA GLU A 338 1.89 20.77 -37.52
C GLU A 338 0.96 20.06 -36.54
N LYS A 339 -0.21 20.63 -36.23
CA LYS A 339 -1.12 20.10 -35.22
C LYS A 339 -2.54 19.89 -35.74
N ALA A 340 -3.17 18.81 -35.30
CA ALA A 340 -4.59 18.56 -35.51
C ALA A 340 -5.26 18.19 -34.19
N ILE A 341 -6.47 18.71 -33.99
CA ILE A 341 -7.35 18.33 -32.89
C ILE A 341 -8.66 17.84 -33.51
N GLY A 342 -8.96 16.56 -33.33
CA GLY A 342 -10.24 15.95 -33.65
C GLY A 342 -11.33 16.37 -32.67
N GLY A 343 -12.52 15.83 -32.88
CA GLY A 343 -13.76 16.13 -32.17
C GLY A 343 -14.12 15.05 -31.16
N SER A 344 -15.43 14.83 -31.01
CA SER A 344 -16.00 13.77 -30.15
C SER A 344 -16.53 12.56 -30.93
N GLY A 345 -16.25 12.53 -32.25
CA GLY A 345 -16.61 11.42 -33.14
C GLY A 345 -15.41 10.51 -33.38
N ASN A 346 -15.64 9.37 -34.04
CA ASN A 346 -14.56 8.44 -34.41
C ASN A 346 -13.74 9.02 -35.57
N ASP A 347 -12.66 9.70 -35.24
CA ASP A 347 -11.90 10.52 -36.17
C ASP A 347 -10.68 9.80 -36.72
N ARG A 348 -10.27 10.20 -37.93
CA ARG A 348 -9.06 9.72 -38.58
C ARG A 348 -8.14 10.90 -38.82
N LEU A 349 -7.00 10.94 -38.13
CA LEU A 349 -6.00 11.99 -38.24
C LEU A 349 -4.75 11.46 -38.94
N ILE A 350 -4.29 12.17 -39.96
CA ILE A 350 -3.10 11.84 -40.75
C ILE A 350 -2.16 13.05 -40.69
N ALA A 351 -0.98 12.84 -40.12
CA ALA A 351 0.06 13.86 -40.05
C ALA A 351 0.72 14.11 -41.41
N SER A 352 1.47 15.22 -41.47
CA SER A 352 2.31 15.55 -42.61
C SER A 352 3.61 14.74 -42.57
N ASN A 353 4.54 14.98 -43.51
CA ASN A 353 5.85 14.29 -43.49
C ASN A 353 6.86 14.93 -42.51
N MET A 354 6.38 15.64 -41.49
CA MET A 354 7.18 16.32 -40.49
C MET A 354 6.70 15.91 -39.09
N SER A 355 7.48 16.25 -38.05
CA SER A 355 7.02 16.13 -36.66
C SER A 355 5.71 16.87 -36.42
N CYS A 356 4.65 16.12 -36.17
CA CYS A 356 3.30 16.62 -35.92
C CYS A 356 2.83 16.29 -34.50
N THR A 357 1.79 16.99 -34.04
CA THR A 357 1.02 16.62 -32.84
C THR A 357 -0.43 16.36 -33.22
N LEU A 358 -0.89 15.12 -33.02
CA LEU A 358 -2.26 14.72 -33.32
C LEU A 358 -3.00 14.42 -32.01
N SER A 359 -4.17 15.01 -31.83
CA SER A 359 -5.09 14.73 -30.73
C SER A 359 -6.41 14.24 -31.29
N GLY A 360 -6.79 12.99 -31.02
CA GLY A 360 -8.06 12.40 -31.49
C GLY A 360 -9.27 13.08 -30.86
N GLY A 361 -9.23 13.22 -29.53
CA GLY A 361 -10.27 13.90 -28.76
C GLY A 361 -11.11 12.88 -28.02
N GLY A 362 -12.38 12.74 -28.40
CA GLY A 362 -13.21 11.65 -27.89
C GLY A 362 -13.75 10.81 -29.03
N GLY A 363 -14.00 9.53 -28.78
CA GLY A 363 -14.41 8.59 -29.83
C GLY A 363 -13.33 7.54 -30.03
N ASN A 364 -13.56 6.59 -30.93
CA ASN A 364 -12.56 5.59 -31.29
C ASN A 364 -11.78 6.08 -32.50
N ASP A 365 -10.63 6.70 -32.24
CA ASP A 365 -9.88 7.45 -33.23
C ASP A 365 -8.79 6.60 -33.90
N THR A 366 -8.36 7.04 -35.07
CA THR A 366 -7.21 6.46 -35.79
C THR A 366 -6.21 7.56 -36.11
N LEU A 367 -5.08 7.56 -35.42
CA LEU A 367 -4.01 8.54 -35.59
C LEU A 367 -2.82 7.90 -36.32
N ILE A 368 -2.32 8.58 -37.35
CA ILE A 368 -1.18 8.14 -38.16
C ILE A 368 -0.16 9.28 -38.23
N GLY A 369 0.98 9.11 -37.53
CA GLY A 369 2.11 10.06 -37.51
C GLY A 369 2.85 10.11 -38.85
N GLY A 370 3.15 8.95 -39.43
CA GLY A 370 3.76 8.88 -40.75
C GLY A 370 5.28 9.01 -40.67
N THR A 371 5.85 10.17 -40.99
CA THR A 371 7.30 10.37 -40.90
C THR A 371 7.62 11.59 -40.07
N GLY A 372 8.61 11.51 -39.21
CA GLY A 372 8.95 12.58 -38.27
C GLY A 372 8.94 12.03 -36.86
N ASN A 373 9.29 12.85 -35.88
CA ASN A 373 9.09 12.47 -34.48
C ASN A 373 7.74 13.02 -34.06
N ASP A 374 6.71 12.18 -34.09
CA ASP A 374 5.32 12.59 -33.91
C ASP A 374 4.87 12.42 -32.46
N ARG A 375 3.91 13.25 -32.03
CA ARG A 375 3.22 13.09 -30.75
C ARG A 375 1.76 12.75 -31.00
N LEU A 376 1.34 11.56 -30.59
CA LEU A 376 -0.02 11.04 -30.78
C LEU A 376 -0.72 10.95 -29.43
N ILE A 377 -1.87 11.61 -29.31
CA ILE A 377 -2.76 11.59 -28.16
C ILE A 377 -4.10 11.06 -28.66
N GLY A 378 -4.46 9.83 -28.30
CA GLY A 378 -5.76 9.27 -28.66
C GLY A 378 -6.89 10.10 -28.05
N GLY A 379 -6.87 10.16 -26.71
CA GLY A 379 -7.88 10.84 -25.91
C GLY A 379 -8.83 9.80 -25.32
N SER A 380 -10.11 10.14 -25.16
CA SER A 380 -11.05 9.20 -24.57
C SER A 380 -11.64 8.27 -25.64
N GLY A 381 -11.51 6.96 -25.44
CA GLY A 381 -12.12 5.98 -26.33
C GLY A 381 -11.26 4.76 -26.49
N VAL A 382 -11.36 4.09 -27.64
CA VAL A 382 -10.51 2.95 -27.99
C VAL A 382 -9.79 3.30 -29.27
N ASP A 383 -8.60 3.85 -29.12
CA ASP A 383 -7.87 4.48 -30.21
C ASP A 383 -6.88 3.55 -30.87
N THR A 384 -6.61 3.80 -32.15
CA THR A 384 -5.58 3.11 -32.93
C THR A 384 -4.50 4.10 -33.33
N LEU A 385 -3.31 3.91 -32.78
CA LEU A 385 -2.18 4.82 -32.92
C LEU A 385 -1.07 4.14 -33.75
N THR A 386 -0.62 4.82 -34.80
CA THR A 386 0.50 4.38 -35.64
C THR A 386 1.51 5.51 -35.71
N GLY A 387 2.70 5.32 -35.14
CA GLY A 387 3.76 6.34 -35.13
C GLY A 387 4.34 6.51 -36.53
N GLY A 388 4.73 5.39 -37.15
CA GLY A 388 5.39 5.37 -38.43
C GLY A 388 6.91 5.36 -38.28
N SER A 389 7.62 6.20 -39.03
CA SER A 389 9.07 6.28 -38.97
C SER A 389 9.52 7.52 -38.21
N GLY A 390 10.37 7.33 -37.21
CA GLY A 390 10.90 8.39 -36.38
C GLY A 390 10.98 7.91 -34.94
N GLY A 391 11.25 8.81 -34.00
CA GLY A 391 11.10 8.54 -32.57
C GLY A 391 9.80 9.14 -32.09
N ASP A 392 8.75 8.34 -32.10
CA ASP A 392 7.38 8.80 -31.84
C ASP A 392 7.03 8.74 -30.35
N THR A 393 6.10 9.58 -29.93
CA THR A 393 5.61 9.63 -28.54
C THR A 393 4.11 9.43 -28.50
N PHE A 394 3.68 8.31 -27.91
CA PHE A 394 2.29 7.98 -27.65
C PHE A 394 1.95 8.44 -26.23
N ALA A 395 1.12 9.47 -26.10
CA ALA A 395 0.87 10.12 -24.83
C ALA A 395 -0.53 9.84 -24.30
N PHE A 396 -0.59 9.59 -23.00
CA PHE A 396 -1.81 9.20 -22.29
C PHE A 396 -1.99 10.06 -21.04
N ALA A 397 -3.22 10.51 -20.83
CA ALA A 397 -3.68 11.16 -19.62
C ALA A 397 -4.65 10.25 -18.84
N PHE A 398 -4.93 10.63 -17.60
CA PHE A 398 -5.89 9.92 -16.79
C PHE A 398 -7.28 9.89 -17.46
N GLY A 399 -7.82 8.69 -17.67
CA GLY A 399 -9.13 8.47 -18.28
C GLY A 399 -9.14 8.27 -19.80
N ASP A 400 -7.99 8.42 -20.47
CA ASP A 400 -7.87 8.18 -21.91
C ASP A 400 -8.08 6.68 -22.23
N SER A 401 -7.43 5.81 -21.46
CA SER A 401 -7.55 4.35 -21.59
C SER A 401 -7.86 3.67 -20.27
N SER A 402 -8.48 2.49 -20.31
CA SER A 402 -8.85 1.71 -19.12
C SER A 402 -8.35 0.27 -19.22
N ALA A 403 -8.19 -0.41 -18.08
CA ALA A 403 -7.86 -1.85 -18.05
C ALA A 403 -9.06 -2.77 -18.37
N GLY A 404 -10.24 -2.21 -18.67
CA GLY A 404 -11.40 -2.98 -19.06
C GLY A 404 -11.18 -3.67 -20.40
N SER A 405 -11.44 -4.99 -20.48
CA SER A 405 -11.30 -5.76 -21.72
C SER A 405 -12.04 -5.09 -22.88
N GLY A 406 -11.30 -4.77 -23.95
CA GLY A 406 -11.84 -4.12 -25.16
C GLY A 406 -11.93 -2.60 -25.07
N GLN A 407 -11.33 -1.99 -24.05
CA GLN A 407 -11.25 -0.54 -23.85
C GLN A 407 -9.81 -0.01 -23.91
N HIS A 408 -8.88 -0.81 -24.46
CA HIS A 408 -7.47 -0.47 -24.52
C HIS A 408 -7.16 0.23 -25.83
N ASP A 409 -6.43 1.33 -25.74
CA ASP A 409 -5.80 1.91 -26.92
C ASP A 409 -4.77 0.97 -27.48
N LYS A 410 -4.58 1.03 -28.79
CA LYS A 410 -3.71 0.13 -29.52
C LYS A 410 -2.64 0.88 -30.30
N ILE A 411 -1.39 0.63 -29.94
CA ILE A 411 -0.22 1.05 -30.69
C ILE A 411 0.16 -0.05 -31.69
N ILE A 412 0.23 0.29 -32.97
CA ILE A 412 0.36 -0.68 -34.07
C ILE A 412 1.81 -1.05 -34.39
N ASP A 413 2.75 -0.12 -34.20
CA ASP A 413 4.10 -0.23 -34.74
C ASP A 413 5.22 0.18 -33.78
N PHE A 414 4.95 0.11 -32.46
CA PHE A 414 5.90 0.54 -31.43
C PHE A 414 7.31 -0.06 -31.58
N GLY A 415 8.31 0.80 -31.74
CA GLY A 415 9.72 0.46 -31.82
C GLY A 415 10.47 0.69 -30.51
N THR A 416 10.80 -0.40 -29.79
CA THR A 416 11.64 -0.36 -28.58
C THR A 416 12.95 0.43 -28.79
N GLY A 417 13.28 1.31 -27.85
CA GLY A 417 14.48 2.15 -27.87
C GLY A 417 14.44 3.32 -28.87
N THR A 418 13.36 3.45 -29.64
CA THR A 418 13.14 4.54 -30.60
C THR A 418 11.92 5.36 -30.20
N ASP A 419 10.78 4.69 -30.02
CA ASP A 419 9.51 5.29 -29.60
C ASP A 419 9.40 5.37 -28.08
N ARG A 420 8.44 6.17 -27.62
CA ARG A 420 8.13 6.34 -26.20
C ARG A 420 6.64 6.29 -25.92
N ILE A 421 6.28 5.70 -24.79
CA ILE A 421 4.96 5.81 -24.19
C ILE A 421 5.08 6.84 -23.07
N ASP A 422 4.31 7.92 -23.17
CA ASP A 422 4.30 9.01 -22.21
C ASP A 422 3.09 8.90 -21.28
N LEU A 423 3.36 8.43 -20.07
CA LEU A 423 2.40 8.28 -18.98
C LEU A 423 2.50 9.41 -17.95
N SER A 424 3.26 10.47 -18.23
CA SER A 424 3.44 11.58 -17.28
C SER A 424 2.17 12.37 -17.01
N GLY A 425 1.13 12.19 -17.84
CA GLY A 425 -0.22 12.73 -17.63
C GLY A 425 -1.12 11.88 -16.73
N ILE A 426 -0.64 10.72 -16.25
CA ILE A 426 -1.38 9.83 -15.36
C ILE A 426 -0.79 9.93 -13.95
N ASP A 427 -1.67 10.12 -12.96
CA ASP A 427 -1.29 10.00 -11.56
C ASP A 427 -1.20 8.53 -11.17
N ALA A 428 0.00 8.00 -10.97
CA ALA A 428 0.19 6.59 -10.69
C ALA A 428 -0.37 6.18 -9.32
N ILE A 429 -0.48 7.10 -8.35
CA ILE A 429 -1.00 6.81 -7.01
C ILE A 429 -2.12 7.80 -6.68
N GLY A 430 -3.37 7.36 -6.86
CA GLY A 430 -4.52 8.24 -6.69
C GLY A 430 -4.63 8.83 -5.27
N GLY A 431 -4.90 10.15 -5.21
CA GLY A 431 -5.23 10.86 -3.96
C GLY A 431 -4.04 11.54 -3.28
N THR A 432 -2.88 11.61 -3.93
CA THR A 432 -1.75 12.42 -3.49
C THR A 432 -1.85 13.85 -4.02
N ALA A 433 -1.00 14.76 -3.51
CA ALA A 433 -1.05 16.19 -3.87
C ALA A 433 -0.33 16.52 -5.18
N THR A 434 0.36 15.55 -5.79
CA THR A 434 1.22 15.72 -6.97
C THR A 434 1.07 14.52 -7.89
N LEU A 435 1.26 14.69 -9.20
CA LEU A 435 1.29 13.56 -10.14
C LEU A 435 2.46 12.62 -9.78
N ASP A 436 2.14 11.41 -9.34
CA ASP A 436 3.11 10.38 -9.03
C ASP A 436 3.50 9.59 -10.29
N GLN A 437 4.78 9.21 -10.37
CA GLN A 437 5.29 8.37 -11.46
C GLN A 437 5.02 6.88 -11.19
N PHE A 438 4.81 6.13 -12.26
CA PHE A 438 4.70 4.67 -12.17
C PHE A 438 6.03 4.02 -11.74
N ILE A 439 5.95 2.93 -11.00
CA ILE A 439 7.08 2.05 -10.69
C ILE A 439 7.09 0.92 -11.74
N PHE A 440 8.04 0.98 -12.67
CA PHE A 440 8.14 -0.02 -13.73
C PHE A 440 8.76 -1.32 -13.23
N ILE A 441 7.96 -2.37 -13.14
CA ILE A 441 8.35 -3.71 -12.64
C ILE A 441 8.49 -4.75 -13.77
N ALA A 442 8.52 -4.31 -15.03
CA ALA A 442 8.66 -5.13 -16.22
C ALA A 442 7.60 -6.25 -16.29
N THR A 443 8.00 -7.52 -16.29
CA THR A 443 7.07 -8.67 -16.38
C THR A 443 6.64 -9.23 -15.02
N ALA A 444 7.04 -8.60 -13.91
CA ALA A 444 6.63 -9.04 -12.58
C ALA A 444 5.14 -8.75 -12.34
N GLY A 445 4.46 -9.65 -11.62
CA GLY A 445 3.07 -9.42 -11.20
C GLY A 445 2.96 -8.34 -10.13
N PHE A 446 1.79 -7.69 -10.04
CA PHE A 446 1.52 -6.67 -9.02
C PHE A 446 1.62 -7.26 -7.60
N SER A 447 2.37 -6.60 -6.73
CA SER A 447 2.56 -7.02 -5.33
C SER A 447 1.46 -6.50 -4.40
N GLY A 448 0.60 -5.61 -4.88
CA GLY A 448 -0.40 -4.88 -4.09
C GLY A 448 0.09 -3.53 -3.58
N SER A 449 1.10 -2.95 -4.26
CA SER A 449 1.54 -1.58 -4.03
C SER A 449 0.98 -0.72 -5.15
N ALA A 450 0.30 0.37 -4.81
CA ALA A 450 -0.20 1.34 -5.78
C ALA A 450 0.95 1.93 -6.61
N GLY A 451 0.64 2.31 -7.84
CA GLY A 451 1.55 2.89 -8.81
C GLY A 451 2.48 1.89 -9.50
N GLN A 452 2.20 0.59 -9.47
CA GLN A 452 3.01 -0.40 -10.19
C GLN A 452 2.62 -0.48 -11.66
N LEU A 453 3.61 -0.63 -12.55
CA LEU A 453 3.44 -0.75 -14.00
C LEU A 453 4.18 -1.98 -14.51
N ASN A 454 3.45 -2.90 -15.14
CA ASN A 454 4.01 -4.12 -15.72
C ASN A 454 3.54 -4.32 -17.16
N TYR A 455 4.10 -5.31 -17.85
CA TYR A 455 3.63 -5.71 -19.18
C TYR A 455 3.60 -7.23 -19.35
N LEU A 456 2.68 -7.70 -20.19
CA LEU A 456 2.44 -9.12 -20.45
C LEU A 456 2.26 -9.37 -21.95
N TYR A 457 2.89 -10.41 -22.50
CA TYR A 457 2.69 -10.83 -23.88
C TYR A 457 1.65 -11.94 -24.00
N ASN A 458 0.62 -11.70 -24.81
CA ASN A 458 -0.38 -12.69 -25.19
C ASN A 458 -0.10 -13.21 -26.61
N SER A 459 0.48 -14.41 -26.71
CA SER A 459 0.83 -15.02 -27.99
C SER A 459 -0.37 -15.41 -28.86
N ALA A 460 -1.56 -15.59 -28.29
CA ALA A 460 -2.76 -15.93 -29.06
C ALA A 460 -3.30 -14.71 -29.81
N LEU A 461 -3.19 -13.52 -29.21
CA LEU A 461 -3.59 -12.26 -29.83
C LEU A 461 -2.45 -11.58 -30.58
N GLY A 462 -1.19 -11.97 -30.29
CA GLY A 462 -0.02 -11.31 -30.82
C GLY A 462 0.14 -9.88 -30.29
N ILE A 463 -0.24 -9.65 -29.02
CA ILE A 463 -0.27 -8.34 -28.38
C ILE A 463 0.54 -8.37 -27.09
N THR A 464 1.30 -7.32 -26.84
CA THR A 464 1.92 -7.01 -25.55
C THR A 464 1.09 -5.94 -24.86
N THR A 465 0.52 -6.23 -23.69
CA THR A 465 -0.28 -5.27 -22.94
C THR A 465 0.58 -4.66 -21.83
N LEU A 466 0.78 -3.34 -21.86
CA LEU A 466 1.35 -2.54 -20.78
C LEU A 466 0.21 -2.12 -19.86
N GLN A 467 0.32 -2.32 -18.56
CA GLN A 467 -0.79 -2.10 -17.64
C GLN A 467 -0.32 -1.61 -16.26
N GLY A 468 -1.12 -0.75 -15.64
CA GLY A 468 -0.82 -0.11 -14.37
C GLY A 468 -1.87 -0.37 -13.29
N ASP A 469 -1.42 -0.69 -12.07
CA ASP A 469 -2.22 -0.78 -10.84
C ASP A 469 -2.01 0.52 -10.05
N THR A 470 -3.01 1.41 -10.08
CA THR A 470 -2.97 2.74 -9.47
C THR A 470 -3.51 2.78 -8.05
N ASN A 471 -4.24 1.75 -7.63
CA ASN A 471 -4.95 1.72 -6.36
C ASN A 471 -4.38 0.67 -5.36
N GLY A 472 -3.51 -0.22 -5.82
CA GLY A 472 -2.83 -1.27 -5.06
C GLY A 472 -3.64 -2.54 -4.82
N ASP A 473 -4.75 -2.76 -5.53
CA ASP A 473 -5.63 -3.92 -5.37
C ASP A 473 -5.17 -5.17 -6.14
N LYS A 474 -4.03 -5.09 -6.86
CA LYS A 474 -3.44 -6.12 -7.73
C LYS A 474 -4.17 -6.34 -9.05
N THR A 475 -5.11 -5.48 -9.38
CA THR A 475 -5.80 -5.41 -10.67
C THR A 475 -5.26 -4.21 -11.42
N ALA A 476 -5.11 -4.34 -12.74
CA ALA A 476 -4.81 -3.18 -13.55
C ALA A 476 -6.03 -2.24 -13.56
N ASP A 477 -5.78 -0.93 -13.44
CA ASP A 477 -6.77 0.14 -13.62
C ASP A 477 -6.67 0.76 -15.03
N PHE A 478 -5.47 0.71 -15.60
CA PHE A 478 -5.10 1.25 -16.90
C PHE A 478 -4.37 0.20 -17.74
N ALA A 479 -4.64 0.13 -19.05
CA ALA A 479 -3.91 -0.75 -19.96
C ALA A 479 -3.82 -0.18 -21.37
N ILE A 480 -2.71 -0.47 -22.06
CA ILE A 480 -2.44 -0.15 -23.47
C ILE A 480 -1.97 -1.42 -24.16
N ASP A 481 -2.49 -1.68 -25.36
CA ASP A 481 -2.08 -2.79 -26.19
C ASP A 481 -1.03 -2.35 -27.24
N LEU A 482 0.08 -3.08 -27.30
CA LEU A 482 1.10 -2.94 -28.33
C LEU A 482 1.06 -4.16 -29.25
N THR A 483 1.00 -3.94 -30.56
CA THR A 483 1.00 -5.04 -31.53
C THR A 483 2.39 -5.69 -31.60
N GLY A 484 2.46 -7.00 -31.39
CA GLY A 484 3.68 -7.81 -31.43
C GLY A 484 4.14 -8.32 -30.06
N ASN A 485 5.23 -9.10 -30.08
CA ASN A 485 5.96 -9.51 -28.88
C ASN A 485 7.03 -8.45 -28.57
N ILE A 486 6.67 -7.44 -27.79
CA ILE A 486 7.49 -6.27 -27.51
C ILE A 486 8.15 -6.45 -26.14
N THR A 487 9.47 -6.25 -26.08
CA THR A 487 10.19 -6.16 -24.82
C THR A 487 10.29 -4.69 -24.44
N LEU A 488 9.58 -4.28 -23.40
CA LEU A 488 9.63 -2.90 -22.89
C LEU A 488 10.74 -2.75 -21.84
N THR A 489 11.41 -1.60 -21.90
CA THR A 489 12.41 -1.13 -20.95
C THR A 489 11.94 0.17 -20.31
N SER A 490 12.53 0.55 -19.17
CA SER A 490 12.18 1.81 -18.52
C SER A 490 12.49 3.04 -19.38
N SER A 491 13.41 2.94 -20.35
CA SER A 491 13.71 4.06 -21.27
C SER A 491 12.64 4.29 -22.33
N ASP A 492 11.77 3.30 -22.55
CA ASP A 492 10.64 3.40 -23.47
C ASP A 492 9.45 4.14 -22.83
N ILE A 493 9.48 4.35 -21.50
CA ILE A 493 8.36 4.90 -20.73
C ILE A 493 8.76 6.24 -20.11
N VAL A 494 8.04 7.30 -20.47
CA VAL A 494 8.11 8.60 -19.79
C VAL A 494 7.04 8.61 -18.70
N GLY A 495 7.36 9.16 -17.51
CA GLY A 495 6.46 9.10 -16.35
C GLY A 495 6.57 7.82 -15.53
N ALA A 496 7.60 7.00 -15.76
CA ALA A 496 7.93 5.85 -14.92
C ALA A 496 9.32 5.98 -14.29
N ALA A 497 9.38 5.75 -12.98
CA ALA A 497 10.60 5.60 -12.21
C ALA A 497 10.99 4.12 -12.12
N VAL A 498 12.29 3.87 -12.18
CA VAL A 498 12.86 2.62 -11.69
C VAL A 498 13.14 2.83 -10.20
N VAL A 499 12.17 2.52 -9.34
CA VAL A 499 12.38 2.63 -7.89
C VAL A 499 13.25 1.47 -7.43
N PRO A 500 14.40 1.73 -6.78
CA PRO A 500 15.21 0.70 -6.17
C PRO A 500 14.42 -0.04 -5.07
N VAL A 501 14.19 -1.34 -5.23
CA VAL A 501 13.58 -2.19 -4.20
C VAL A 501 14.68 -2.77 -3.34
N VAL A 502 14.73 -2.37 -2.07
CA VAL A 502 15.68 -2.93 -1.10
C VAL A 502 15.22 -4.34 -0.71
N ILE A 503 15.99 -5.35 -1.12
CA ILE A 503 15.77 -6.76 -0.77
C ILE A 503 16.26 -7.02 0.64
N GLU A 504 17.42 -6.45 0.98
CA GLU A 504 18.08 -6.66 2.28
C GLU A 504 18.92 -5.41 2.63
N ALA A 505 18.92 -5.03 3.91
CA ALA A 505 19.49 -3.77 4.40
C ALA A 505 20.26 -3.90 5.73
N SER A 506 20.42 -5.13 6.23
CA SER A 506 21.22 -5.43 7.41
C SER A 506 22.71 -5.31 7.06
N GLY A 507 23.59 -5.36 8.06
CA GLY A 507 25.04 -5.22 7.86
C GLY A 507 25.47 -3.91 7.17
N MET A 508 26.52 -3.94 6.32
CA MET A 508 27.20 -2.77 5.75
C MET A 508 26.90 -2.58 4.25
N THR A 509 26.24 -3.55 3.63
CA THR A 509 25.84 -3.50 2.22
C THR A 509 24.32 -3.67 2.13
N THR A 510 23.70 -3.10 1.12
CA THR A 510 22.26 -3.18 0.89
C THR A 510 22.05 -3.85 -0.46
N LEU A 511 21.45 -5.04 -0.46
CA LEU A 511 21.03 -5.71 -1.69
C LEU A 511 19.79 -4.98 -2.22
N THR A 512 19.94 -4.29 -3.34
CA THR A 512 18.87 -3.47 -3.92
C THR A 512 18.61 -3.88 -5.35
N GLN A 513 17.39 -4.33 -5.65
CA GLN A 513 16.97 -4.54 -7.03
C GLN A 513 16.66 -3.20 -7.69
N VAL A 514 17.27 -2.92 -8.84
CA VAL A 514 17.02 -1.72 -9.64
C VAL A 514 16.61 -2.17 -11.04
N GLY A 515 15.32 -2.08 -11.33
CA GLY A 515 14.73 -2.65 -12.53
C GLY A 515 14.85 -4.17 -12.50
N ALA A 516 15.49 -4.75 -13.52
CA ALA A 516 15.78 -6.19 -13.56
C ALA A 516 17.10 -6.57 -12.86
N ASN A 517 17.97 -5.62 -12.48
CA ASN A 517 19.32 -5.90 -12.01
C ASN A 517 19.42 -5.88 -10.47
N PHE A 518 20.42 -6.56 -9.91
CA PHE A 518 20.75 -6.48 -8.49
C PHE A 518 21.96 -5.58 -8.26
N SER A 519 21.80 -4.52 -7.47
CA SER A 519 22.85 -3.57 -7.07
C SER A 519 23.28 -3.81 -5.63
N LEU A 520 24.58 -3.73 -5.38
CA LEU A 520 25.22 -4.00 -4.09
C LEU A 520 25.67 -2.67 -3.46
N TYR A 521 24.73 -1.91 -2.90
CA TYR A 521 25.00 -0.55 -2.43
C TYR A 521 25.66 -0.53 -1.06
N ALA A 522 26.58 0.39 -0.81
CA ALA A 522 27.04 0.63 0.56
C ALA A 522 25.88 1.17 1.41
N LYS A 523 25.77 0.73 2.67
CA LYS A 523 24.66 1.08 3.57
C LYS A 523 24.37 2.57 3.60
N GLY A 524 23.11 2.94 3.39
CA GLY A 524 22.65 4.34 3.42
C GLY A 524 23.06 5.16 2.20
N THR A 525 23.56 4.53 1.14
CA THR A 525 23.94 5.17 -0.12
C THR A 525 23.21 4.52 -1.31
N SER A 526 23.26 5.17 -2.47
CA SER A 526 22.85 4.62 -3.77
C SER A 526 24.06 4.27 -4.66
N SER A 527 25.22 4.03 -4.05
CA SER A 527 26.50 3.82 -4.76
C SER A 527 27.05 2.42 -4.48
N GLY A 528 27.38 1.69 -5.55
CA GLY A 528 27.93 0.35 -5.48
C GLY A 528 27.91 -0.35 -6.84
N PRO A 529 28.57 -1.52 -6.98
CA PRO A 529 28.55 -2.27 -8.22
C PRO A 529 27.22 -3.02 -8.43
N THR A 530 26.93 -3.35 -9.68
CA THR A 530 25.89 -4.32 -10.04
C THR A 530 26.47 -5.73 -9.94
N LEU A 531 25.69 -6.67 -9.41
CA LEU A 531 26.02 -8.09 -9.42
C LEU A 531 26.10 -8.59 -10.86
N LYS A 532 27.17 -9.29 -11.22
CA LYS A 532 27.46 -9.73 -12.60
C LYS A 532 27.87 -11.19 -12.67
N TYR A 533 27.49 -11.85 -13.77
CA TYR A 533 27.93 -13.19 -14.12
C TYR A 533 28.48 -13.20 -15.56
N GLY A 534 29.72 -13.68 -15.73
CA GLY A 534 30.40 -13.63 -17.04
C GLY A 534 30.60 -12.21 -17.59
N GLY A 535 30.62 -11.19 -16.71
CA GLY A 535 30.76 -9.77 -17.07
C GLY A 535 29.46 -9.04 -17.43
N ALA A 536 28.33 -9.75 -17.55
CA ALA A 536 27.00 -9.17 -17.76
C ALA A 536 26.26 -9.03 -16.42
N ALA A 537 25.38 -8.02 -16.30
CA ALA A 537 24.55 -7.84 -15.11
C ALA A 537 23.64 -9.06 -14.88
N VAL A 538 23.54 -9.48 -13.63
CA VAL A 538 22.60 -10.53 -13.23
C VAL A 538 21.21 -9.94 -13.18
N VAL A 539 20.28 -10.59 -13.89
CA VAL A 539 18.87 -10.16 -13.95
C VAL A 539 17.94 -11.08 -13.16
N VAL A 540 16.82 -10.54 -12.69
CA VAL A 540 15.75 -11.30 -12.03
C VAL A 540 15.34 -12.51 -12.89
N GLY A 541 15.19 -13.67 -12.25
CA GLY A 541 14.80 -14.93 -12.92
C GLY A 541 15.93 -15.66 -13.66
N GLN A 542 17.11 -15.04 -13.85
CA GLN A 542 18.20 -15.64 -14.62
C GLN A 542 18.69 -16.98 -14.03
N PHE A 543 18.65 -17.12 -12.71
CA PHE A 543 19.14 -18.29 -11.98
C PHE A 543 18.04 -19.05 -11.24
N ASP A 544 16.80 -18.97 -11.73
CA ASP A 544 15.68 -19.71 -11.15
C ASP A 544 16.02 -21.21 -11.00
N PRO A 545 15.74 -21.81 -9.84
CA PRO A 545 14.89 -21.30 -8.75
C PRO A 545 15.63 -20.52 -7.64
N TYR A 546 16.89 -20.13 -7.83
CA TYR A 546 17.68 -19.41 -6.83
C TYR A 546 17.47 -17.90 -6.92
N VAL A 547 17.20 -17.28 -5.77
CA VAL A 547 17.11 -15.82 -5.62
C VAL A 547 18.15 -15.32 -4.62
N PRO A 548 18.79 -14.16 -4.86
CA PRO A 548 19.70 -13.56 -3.89
C PRO A 548 18.90 -12.97 -2.73
N ILE A 549 19.35 -13.20 -1.50
CA ILE A 549 18.62 -12.85 -0.27
C ILE A 549 19.40 -11.93 0.69
N ALA A 550 20.73 -11.90 0.59
CA ALA A 550 21.58 -11.01 1.39
C ALA A 550 22.92 -10.78 0.69
N VAL A 551 23.59 -9.67 0.99
CA VAL A 551 24.94 -9.39 0.48
C VAL A 551 25.78 -8.70 1.53
N GLU A 552 27.05 -9.06 1.65
CA GLU A 552 28.00 -8.29 2.44
C GLU A 552 29.35 -8.08 1.77
N GLN A 553 29.90 -6.89 2.01
CA GLN A 553 31.20 -6.50 1.47
C GLN A 553 32.31 -7.16 2.28
N THR A 554 33.22 -7.84 1.58
CA THR A 554 34.43 -8.43 2.15
C THR A 554 35.67 -7.63 1.73
N ALA A 555 36.84 -7.98 2.28
CA ALA A 555 38.09 -7.30 1.96
C ALA A 555 38.46 -7.32 0.46
N ASN A 556 37.98 -8.31 -0.30
CA ASN A 556 38.35 -8.53 -1.71
C ASN A 556 37.17 -8.49 -2.69
N GLY A 557 35.95 -8.16 -2.23
CA GLY A 557 34.74 -8.16 -3.05
C GLY A 557 33.47 -8.30 -2.23
N TYR A 558 32.53 -9.15 -2.64
CA TYR A 558 31.27 -9.36 -1.91
C TYR A 558 30.94 -10.84 -1.76
N GLU A 559 30.31 -11.18 -0.64
CA GLU A 559 29.60 -12.44 -0.43
C GLU A 559 28.12 -12.20 -0.68
N VAL A 560 27.48 -13.03 -1.52
CA VAL A 560 26.05 -12.92 -1.84
C VAL A 560 25.38 -14.23 -1.49
N ALA A 561 24.46 -14.23 -0.53
CA ALA A 561 23.68 -15.41 -0.16
C ALA A 561 22.49 -15.58 -1.11
N TRP A 562 22.25 -16.83 -1.52
CA TRP A 562 21.18 -17.24 -2.40
C TRP A 562 20.34 -18.33 -1.75
N ARG A 563 19.05 -18.36 -2.07
CA ARG A 563 18.10 -19.36 -1.57
C ARG A 563 17.21 -19.87 -2.69
N VAL A 564 16.88 -21.17 -2.65
CA VAL A 564 15.81 -21.74 -3.45
C VAL A 564 14.48 -21.53 -2.73
N LEU A 565 13.57 -20.77 -3.34
CA LEU A 565 12.25 -20.50 -2.76
C LEU A 565 11.49 -21.80 -2.47
N GLY A 566 10.93 -21.93 -1.27
CA GLY A 566 10.17 -23.10 -0.83
C GLY A 566 11.00 -24.34 -0.44
N SER A 567 12.32 -24.24 -0.36
CA SER A 567 13.18 -25.33 0.13
C SER A 567 14.24 -24.85 1.12
N ASN A 568 14.92 -25.81 1.78
CA ASN A 568 16.02 -25.56 2.72
C ASN A 568 17.40 -25.70 2.03
N GLN A 569 17.51 -25.15 0.82
CA GLN A 569 18.71 -25.16 -0.02
C GLN A 569 19.20 -23.74 -0.30
N TYR A 570 20.50 -23.54 -0.11
CA TYR A 570 21.16 -22.24 -0.20
C TYR A 570 22.46 -22.34 -1.00
N GLY A 571 23.04 -21.20 -1.32
CA GLY A 571 24.39 -21.10 -1.84
C GLY A 571 24.97 -19.71 -1.57
N VAL A 572 26.28 -19.62 -1.36
CA VAL A 572 26.98 -18.34 -1.19
C VAL A 572 27.87 -18.14 -2.40
N TRP A 573 27.71 -17.00 -3.07
CA TRP A 573 28.56 -16.56 -4.17
C TRP A 573 29.62 -15.60 -3.65
N TYR A 574 30.80 -15.67 -4.27
CA TYR A 574 31.90 -14.77 -4.05
C TYR A 574 32.14 -13.95 -5.31
N THR A 575 32.21 -12.64 -5.16
CA THR A 575 32.47 -11.71 -6.26
C THR A 575 33.76 -10.92 -6.04
N ASP A 576 34.26 -10.28 -7.10
CA ASP A 576 35.29 -9.24 -6.99
C ASP A 576 34.68 -7.91 -6.50
N SER A 577 35.52 -6.89 -6.28
CA SER A 577 35.06 -5.55 -5.87
C SER A 577 34.16 -4.83 -6.89
N ASN A 578 34.05 -5.34 -8.12
CA ASN A 578 33.19 -4.80 -9.18
C ASN A 578 31.88 -5.61 -9.34
N GLY A 579 31.61 -6.54 -8.41
CA GLY A 579 30.42 -7.39 -8.42
C GLY A 579 30.48 -8.56 -9.40
N ASN A 580 31.62 -8.86 -10.03
CA ASN A 580 31.73 -10.00 -10.94
C ASN A 580 31.86 -11.30 -10.16
N TYR A 581 31.02 -12.28 -10.49
CA TYR A 581 31.11 -13.65 -9.98
C TYR A 581 32.52 -14.25 -10.19
N ILE A 582 33.08 -14.83 -9.12
CA ILE A 582 34.34 -15.58 -9.11
C ILE A 582 34.09 -17.06 -8.85
N SER A 583 33.40 -17.38 -7.76
CA SER A 583 33.18 -18.76 -7.28
C SER A 583 31.94 -18.86 -6.39
N ASN A 584 31.56 -20.07 -5.97
CA ASN A 584 30.49 -20.31 -5.00
C ASN A 584 30.80 -21.47 -4.05
N SER A 585 29.98 -21.60 -3.00
CA SER A 585 30.01 -22.72 -2.03
C SER A 585 29.43 -24.04 -2.56
N GLY A 586 28.83 -24.04 -3.76
CA GLY A 586 27.87 -25.07 -4.18
C GLY A 586 26.54 -24.97 -3.43
N VAL A 587 25.67 -25.97 -3.64
CA VAL A 587 24.38 -26.08 -2.93
C VAL A 587 24.64 -26.61 -1.53
N ILE A 588 24.25 -25.84 -0.51
CA ILE A 588 24.42 -26.15 0.90
C ILE A 588 23.05 -26.19 1.60
N SER A 589 22.92 -26.99 2.65
CA SER A 589 21.73 -27.03 3.50
C SER A 589 21.67 -25.83 4.46
N GLY A 590 20.52 -25.56 5.08
CA GLY A 590 20.41 -24.51 6.12
C GLY A 590 21.39 -24.69 7.28
N VAL A 591 21.72 -25.94 7.65
CA VAL A 591 22.72 -26.24 8.70
C VAL A 591 24.14 -25.89 8.26
N GLU A 592 24.45 -26.08 6.97
CA GLU A 592 25.75 -25.72 6.39
C GLU A 592 25.86 -24.23 6.07
N LEU A 593 24.73 -23.51 6.02
CA LEU A 593 24.68 -22.05 5.90
C LEU A 593 25.03 -21.34 7.21
N ALA A 594 24.76 -21.96 8.37
CA ALA A 594 24.95 -21.33 9.68
C ALA A 594 26.33 -20.67 9.91
N PRO A 595 27.48 -21.26 9.49
CA PRO A 595 28.77 -20.58 9.62
C PRO A 595 28.90 -19.27 8.82
N PHE A 596 28.08 -19.08 7.78
CA PHE A 596 28.08 -17.88 6.94
C PHE A 596 27.16 -16.77 7.49
N GLU A 597 26.22 -17.09 8.36
CA GLU A 597 25.27 -16.12 8.93
C GLU A 597 25.97 -15.01 9.71
N SER A 598 27.10 -15.31 10.36
CA SER A 598 27.94 -14.33 11.04
C SER A 598 28.58 -13.30 10.10
N SER A 599 28.76 -13.62 8.82
CA SER A 599 29.25 -12.65 7.81
C SER A 599 28.15 -11.69 7.37
N PHE A 600 26.88 -12.11 7.41
CA PHE A 600 25.70 -11.32 7.01
C PHE A 600 24.98 -10.65 8.19
N ASP A 601 25.41 -10.93 9.43
CA ASP A 601 24.76 -10.54 10.68
C ASP A 601 23.26 -10.91 10.72
N GLN A 602 22.88 -12.04 10.13
CA GLN A 602 21.49 -12.43 9.89
C GLN A 602 21.27 -13.93 10.04
N ASP A 603 20.11 -14.29 10.59
CA ASP A 603 19.56 -15.66 10.58
C ASP A 603 18.95 -15.91 9.19
N LEU A 604 19.76 -16.47 8.28
CA LEU A 604 19.37 -16.67 6.89
C LEU A 604 18.59 -17.97 6.69
N ASN A 605 18.78 -18.95 7.58
CA ASN A 605 18.11 -20.24 7.51
C ASN A 605 16.77 -20.29 8.30
N GLY A 606 16.50 -19.29 9.14
CA GLY A 606 15.29 -19.15 9.94
C GLY A 606 15.24 -20.07 11.15
N ASP A 607 16.38 -20.51 11.69
CA ASP A 607 16.47 -21.40 12.85
C ASP A 607 16.44 -20.66 14.20
N GLY A 608 16.39 -19.33 14.18
CA GLY A 608 16.33 -18.46 15.34
C GLY A 608 17.70 -18.11 15.91
N MET A 609 18.81 -18.51 15.28
CA MET A 609 20.17 -18.19 15.68
C MET A 609 20.94 -17.52 14.53
N ILE A 610 21.91 -16.67 14.89
CA ILE A 610 22.92 -16.18 13.94
C ILE A 610 24.19 -16.98 14.22
N GLY A 611 24.56 -17.89 13.33
CA GLY A 611 25.75 -18.73 13.51
C GLY A 611 25.44 -20.13 14.04
N ALA A 612 26.47 -20.97 14.12
CA ALA A 612 26.31 -22.34 14.62
C ALA A 612 25.93 -22.38 16.12
N PRO A 613 25.04 -23.31 16.55
CA PRO A 613 24.59 -23.38 17.94
C PRO A 613 25.75 -23.69 18.90
N PRO A 614 25.76 -23.09 20.11
CA PRO A 614 26.83 -23.30 21.09
C PRO A 614 26.84 -24.75 21.64
N PRO A 615 28.00 -25.27 22.10
CA PRO A 615 28.10 -26.54 22.81
C PRO A 615 27.14 -26.62 24.01
N ILE A 616 26.39 -27.71 24.14
CA ILE A 616 25.55 -27.99 25.30
C ILE A 616 26.36 -28.82 26.29
N VAL A 617 26.78 -28.23 27.41
CA VAL A 617 27.35 -28.99 28.52
C VAL A 617 26.18 -29.72 29.21
N ILE A 618 26.11 -31.04 29.04
CA ILE A 618 25.09 -31.87 29.68
C ILE A 618 25.36 -31.97 31.17
N GLU A 619 26.63 -32.07 31.54
CA GLU A 619 27.06 -32.28 32.91
C GLU A 619 28.53 -31.83 33.08
N ALA A 620 28.86 -31.24 34.24
CA ALA A 620 30.16 -30.63 34.56
C ALA A 620 30.58 -30.84 36.04
N PHE A 621 29.97 -31.81 36.71
CA PHE A 621 30.21 -32.20 38.09
C PHE A 621 31.18 -33.38 38.17
N GLY A 622 32.45 -33.09 38.48
CA GLY A 622 33.48 -34.11 38.62
C GLY A 622 34.76 -33.68 37.94
N SER A 623 35.53 -34.64 37.42
CA SER A 623 36.75 -34.39 36.65
C SER A 623 36.51 -34.38 35.14
N THR A 624 35.31 -34.75 34.67
CA THR A 624 34.96 -34.80 33.24
C THR A 624 33.64 -34.10 32.95
N ASP A 625 33.65 -33.17 31.99
CA ASP A 625 32.44 -32.56 31.43
C ASP A 625 31.90 -33.44 30.30
N LEU A 626 30.65 -33.89 30.41
CA LEU A 626 29.92 -34.49 29.30
C LEU A 626 29.32 -33.37 28.45
N THR A 627 29.89 -33.13 27.27
CA THR A 627 29.45 -32.05 26.37
C THR A 627 28.87 -32.60 25.08
N GLN A 628 27.65 -32.19 24.75
CA GLN A 628 27.05 -32.42 23.45
C GLN A 628 27.39 -31.27 22.49
N ILE A 629 28.04 -31.59 21.39
CA ILE A 629 28.29 -30.66 20.29
C ILE A 629 27.56 -31.21 19.06
N ARG A 630 26.60 -30.45 18.53
CA ARG A 630 25.64 -30.92 17.52
C ARG A 630 24.83 -32.10 18.07
N ASN A 631 25.03 -33.30 17.51
CA ASN A 631 24.41 -34.55 17.98
C ASN A 631 25.41 -35.51 18.63
N GLN A 632 26.66 -35.13 18.87
CA GLN A 632 27.70 -36.05 19.35
C GLN A 632 28.14 -35.71 20.78
N PHE A 633 28.54 -36.72 21.55
CA PHE A 633 28.94 -36.57 22.94
C PHE A 633 30.46 -36.63 23.12
N TYR A 634 31.04 -35.62 23.75
CA TYR A 634 32.46 -35.47 24.05
C TYR A 634 32.70 -35.58 25.56
N LEU A 635 33.81 -36.24 25.94
CA LEU A 635 34.21 -36.48 27.33
C LEU A 635 35.37 -35.56 27.68
N TYR A 636 35.08 -34.30 27.99
CA TYR A 636 36.13 -33.30 28.19
C TYR A 636 36.69 -33.33 29.59
N ASN A 637 38.01 -33.38 29.72
CA ASN A 637 38.70 -33.10 30.96
C ASN A 637 39.47 -31.79 30.77
N ASN A 638 39.11 -30.75 31.52
CA ASN A 638 39.69 -29.41 31.39
C ASN A 638 39.64 -28.85 29.95
N GLY A 639 38.51 -29.01 29.25
CA GLY A 639 38.26 -28.44 27.92
C GLY A 639 38.79 -29.24 26.72
N SER A 640 39.34 -30.45 26.92
CA SER A 640 39.73 -31.35 25.82
C SER A 640 39.52 -32.82 26.19
N GLY A 641 39.27 -33.69 25.20
CA GLY A 641 38.99 -35.10 25.48
C GLY A 641 38.37 -35.86 24.31
N PRO A 642 38.22 -37.19 24.45
CA PRO A 642 37.78 -38.05 23.35
C PRO A 642 36.28 -37.94 23.07
N LEU A 643 35.91 -38.32 21.85
CA LEU A 643 34.53 -38.53 21.44
C LEU A 643 34.04 -39.88 21.96
N LEU A 644 32.82 -39.93 22.51
CA LEU A 644 32.16 -41.17 22.89
C LEU A 644 31.79 -41.99 21.65
N LYS A 645 32.22 -43.25 21.61
CA LYS A 645 32.06 -44.14 20.45
C LYS A 645 31.45 -45.48 20.82
N TYR A 646 30.60 -45.99 19.95
CA TYR A 646 30.04 -47.34 20.00
C TYR A 646 30.31 -48.05 18.67
N ALA A 647 30.89 -49.26 18.74
CA ALA A 647 31.31 -50.03 17.56
C ALA A 647 32.19 -49.24 16.56
N GLY A 648 33.02 -48.31 17.05
CA GLY A 648 33.94 -47.50 16.24
C GLY A 648 33.32 -46.23 15.62
N ALA A 649 32.01 -46.02 15.73
CA ALA A 649 31.32 -44.82 15.28
C ALA A 649 31.00 -43.88 16.45
N ALA A 650 30.89 -42.58 16.17
CA ALA A 650 30.45 -41.58 17.14
C ALA A 650 29.06 -41.91 17.67
N VAL A 651 28.87 -41.86 18.98
CA VAL A 651 27.54 -41.96 19.57
C VAL A 651 26.78 -40.68 19.30
N VAL A 652 25.54 -40.80 18.79
CA VAL A 652 24.69 -39.65 18.49
C VAL A 652 23.44 -39.58 19.37
N ALA A 653 22.93 -38.37 19.62
CA ALA A 653 21.72 -38.14 20.40
C ALA A 653 20.53 -38.91 19.82
N GLY A 654 19.79 -39.62 20.68
CA GLY A 654 18.65 -40.48 20.30
C GLY A 654 19.02 -41.86 19.73
N GLN A 655 20.31 -42.18 19.53
CA GLN A 655 20.74 -43.47 18.94
C GLN A 655 20.25 -44.69 19.72
N PHE A 656 20.17 -44.60 21.05
CA PHE A 656 19.80 -45.71 21.93
C PHE A 656 18.36 -45.59 22.47
N GLY A 657 17.47 -44.99 21.67
CA GLY A 657 16.05 -44.85 22.01
C GLY A 657 15.85 -43.93 23.22
N ALA A 658 15.22 -44.45 24.28
CA ALA A 658 14.88 -43.68 25.48
C ALA A 658 16.07 -43.44 26.44
N TYR A 659 17.25 -44.05 26.19
CA TYR A 659 18.44 -43.85 27.00
C TYR A 659 19.14 -42.53 26.62
N VAL A 660 19.27 -41.65 27.60
CA VAL A 660 20.02 -40.39 27.50
C VAL A 660 21.24 -40.44 28.43
N PRO A 661 22.43 -40.01 27.98
CA PRO A 661 23.58 -39.91 28.87
C PRO A 661 23.38 -38.70 29.79
N ILE A 662 23.65 -38.87 31.09
CA ILE A 662 23.38 -37.87 32.13
C ILE A 662 24.62 -37.43 32.90
N GLY A 663 25.75 -38.13 32.73
CA GLY A 663 27.02 -37.72 33.33
C GLY A 663 28.19 -38.60 32.86
N ALA A 664 29.41 -38.10 33.00
CA ALA A 664 30.62 -38.83 32.68
C ALA A 664 31.72 -38.59 33.72
N GLU A 665 32.50 -39.62 34.06
CA GLU A 665 33.63 -39.45 34.98
C GLU A 665 34.85 -40.27 34.57
N GLN A 666 36.04 -39.68 34.70
CA GLN A 666 37.29 -40.35 34.36
C GLN A 666 37.63 -41.42 35.40
N THR A 667 38.00 -42.60 34.92
CA THR A 667 38.51 -43.70 35.75
C THR A 667 40.00 -43.92 35.47
N ALA A 668 40.66 -44.75 36.28
CA ALA A 668 42.08 -45.08 36.11
C ALA A 668 42.44 -45.66 34.72
N THR A 669 41.48 -46.25 34.00
CA THR A 669 41.72 -46.94 32.72
C THR A 669 40.88 -46.41 31.54
N GLY A 670 40.08 -45.36 31.73
CA GLY A 670 39.14 -44.86 30.73
C GLY A 670 38.10 -43.93 31.33
N TYR A 671 36.83 -44.06 30.93
CA TYR A 671 35.73 -43.25 31.48
C TYR A 671 34.51 -44.12 31.81
N GLN A 672 33.69 -43.64 32.75
CA GLN A 672 32.36 -44.16 33.02
C GLN A 672 31.31 -43.17 32.55
N ILE A 673 30.26 -43.66 31.88
CA ILE A 673 29.15 -42.84 31.39
C ILE A 673 27.86 -43.31 32.04
N ALA A 674 27.19 -42.42 32.75
CA ALA A 674 25.88 -42.69 33.34
C ALA A 674 24.78 -42.43 32.31
N TRP A 675 23.86 -43.37 32.19
CA TRP A 675 22.70 -43.31 31.29
C TRP A 675 21.41 -43.44 32.09
N LYS A 676 20.39 -42.68 31.71
CA LYS A 676 19.04 -42.74 32.27
C LYS A 676 18.01 -42.99 31.17
N VAL A 677 17.03 -43.83 31.45
CA VAL A 677 15.87 -44.00 30.57
C VAL A 677 14.86 -42.91 30.89
N SER A 678 14.57 -42.05 29.92
CA SER A 678 13.60 -40.96 30.08
C SER A 678 12.22 -41.51 30.52
N GLY A 679 11.68 -40.96 31.61
CA GLY A 679 10.37 -41.32 32.16
C GLY A 679 10.31 -42.60 33.01
N THR A 680 11.43 -43.27 33.30
CA THR A 680 11.46 -44.45 34.18
C THR A 680 12.61 -44.39 35.20
N ASP A 681 12.51 -45.19 36.27
CA ASP A 681 13.54 -45.31 37.31
C ASP A 681 14.63 -46.33 36.94
N ASN A 682 15.11 -46.27 35.69
CA ASN A 682 16.10 -47.21 35.13
C ASN A 682 17.35 -46.47 34.67
N TYR A 683 18.51 -46.98 35.10
CA TYR A 683 19.83 -46.41 34.87
C TYR A 683 20.78 -47.47 34.31
N GLY A 684 21.87 -47.03 33.68
CA GLY A 684 22.95 -47.91 33.25
C GLY A 684 24.27 -47.18 33.23
N ILE A 685 25.34 -47.85 33.66
CA ILE A 685 26.70 -47.32 33.61
C ILE A 685 27.45 -48.02 32.48
N TRP A 686 27.99 -47.25 31.55
CA TRP A 686 28.91 -47.74 30.54
C TRP A 686 30.34 -47.53 31.01
N ASN A 687 31.21 -48.50 30.73
CA ASN A 687 32.65 -48.30 30.82
C ASN A 687 33.21 -48.14 29.40
N VAL A 688 34.01 -47.12 29.18
CA VAL A 688 34.68 -46.85 27.91
C VAL A 688 36.19 -46.74 28.12
N ASP A 689 36.98 -47.05 27.10
CA ASP A 689 38.44 -46.91 27.17
C ASP A 689 38.88 -45.42 27.13
N SER A 690 40.17 -45.17 27.32
CA SER A 690 40.75 -43.81 27.26
C SER A 690 40.57 -43.07 25.92
N ALA A 691 40.19 -43.76 24.84
CA ALA A 691 39.90 -43.18 23.53
C ALA A 691 38.40 -42.98 23.28
N GLY A 692 37.56 -43.22 24.30
CA GLY A 692 36.11 -43.06 24.28
C GLY A 692 35.35 -44.24 23.69
N ASN A 693 35.99 -45.39 23.42
CA ASN A 693 35.30 -46.55 22.84
C ASN A 693 34.59 -47.38 23.91
N TYR A 694 33.33 -47.73 23.65
CA TYR A 694 32.53 -48.64 24.47
C TYR A 694 33.24 -49.99 24.71
N THR A 695 33.31 -50.41 25.99
CA THR A 695 33.91 -51.71 26.38
C THR A 695 32.91 -52.64 27.08
N SER A 696 32.13 -52.14 28.03
CA SER A 696 31.16 -52.94 28.81
C SER A 696 30.08 -52.06 29.44
N ASN A 697 29.04 -52.66 30.05
CA ASN A 697 28.04 -51.94 30.84
C ASN A 697 27.63 -52.72 32.10
N SER A 698 26.96 -52.03 33.04
CA SER A 698 26.44 -52.58 34.30
C SER A 698 25.12 -53.37 34.15
N GLY A 699 24.53 -53.45 32.96
CA GLY A 699 23.10 -53.77 32.79
C GLY A 699 22.18 -52.65 33.33
N VAL A 700 20.88 -52.94 33.38
CA VAL A 700 19.85 -52.01 33.89
C VAL A 700 19.83 -52.05 35.41
N LEU A 701 19.99 -50.90 36.05
CA LEU A 701 19.93 -50.68 37.49
C LEU A 701 18.65 -49.88 37.82
N SER A 702 17.93 -50.25 38.87
CA SER A 702 16.86 -49.40 39.42
C SER A 702 17.46 -48.25 40.24
N GLY A 703 16.78 -47.11 40.32
CA GLY A 703 17.16 -45.97 41.15
C GLY A 703 17.36 -46.30 42.63
N THR A 704 16.67 -47.31 43.14
CA THR A 704 16.81 -47.76 44.54
C THR A 704 17.96 -48.75 44.78
N SER A 705 18.69 -49.16 43.73
CA SER A 705 19.75 -50.16 43.84
C SER A 705 20.95 -49.65 44.62
N ALA A 706 21.39 -50.41 45.62
CA ALA A 706 22.64 -50.14 46.34
C ALA A 706 23.87 -50.06 45.40
N THR A 707 23.83 -50.78 44.27
CA THR A 707 24.87 -50.70 43.25
C THR A 707 24.89 -49.34 42.55
N LEU A 708 23.72 -48.77 42.22
CA LEU A 708 23.65 -47.42 41.64
C LEU A 708 24.12 -46.38 42.64
N LYS A 709 23.68 -46.48 43.91
CA LYS A 709 24.12 -45.60 45.01
C LYS A 709 25.63 -45.66 45.26
N SER A 710 26.28 -46.79 44.99
CA SER A 710 27.74 -46.87 45.04
C SER A 710 28.45 -46.14 43.89
N PHE A 711 27.79 -46.03 42.73
CA PHE A 711 28.32 -45.24 41.60
C PHE A 711 28.11 -43.74 41.81
N GLU A 712 27.05 -43.31 42.51
CA GLU A 712 26.83 -41.90 42.86
C GLU A 712 28.05 -41.27 43.54
N THR A 713 28.72 -42.01 44.44
CA THR A 713 29.97 -41.55 45.07
C THR A 713 31.12 -41.39 44.08
N SER A 714 31.16 -42.21 43.03
CA SER A 714 32.21 -42.17 42.00
C SER A 714 31.98 -41.01 41.01
N PHE A 715 30.74 -40.75 40.63
CA PHE A 715 30.35 -39.60 39.81
C PHE A 715 30.24 -38.30 40.63
N VAL A 716 30.27 -38.39 41.97
CA VAL A 716 29.99 -37.28 42.91
C VAL A 716 28.64 -36.62 42.61
N GLN A 717 27.67 -37.42 42.18
CA GLN A 717 26.38 -36.99 41.66
C GLN A 717 25.26 -37.84 42.21
N ASP A 718 24.13 -37.19 42.50
CA ASP A 718 22.86 -37.84 42.78
C ASP A 718 22.24 -38.28 41.45
N LEU A 719 22.62 -39.48 40.99
CA LEU A 719 22.22 -39.99 39.69
C LEU A 719 20.73 -40.31 39.64
N ASN A 720 20.14 -40.76 40.75
CA ASN A 720 18.74 -41.16 40.81
C ASN A 720 17.78 -39.99 41.11
N GLY A 721 18.30 -38.86 41.58
CA GLY A 721 17.53 -37.67 41.93
C GLY A 721 16.82 -37.78 43.28
N ASP A 722 17.30 -38.63 44.20
CA ASP A 722 16.72 -38.82 45.54
C ASP A 722 17.18 -37.77 46.57
N GLY A 723 18.02 -36.85 46.15
CA GLY A 723 18.56 -35.73 46.91
C GLY A 723 19.87 -36.06 47.63
N VAL A 724 20.41 -37.29 47.51
CA VAL A 724 21.64 -37.67 48.20
C VAL A 724 22.62 -38.45 47.32
N VAL A 725 23.91 -38.18 47.52
CA VAL A 725 25.01 -38.92 46.91
C VAL A 725 25.40 -40.08 47.84
N GLY A 726 24.98 -41.31 47.54
CA GLY A 726 25.30 -42.52 48.31
C GLY A 726 24.23 -42.94 49.34
N SER A 727 24.59 -43.79 50.32
CA SER A 727 23.64 -44.32 51.32
C SER A 727 23.48 -43.38 52.53
N ILE A 728 22.22 -43.08 52.90
CA ILE A 728 21.87 -42.14 53.97
C ILE A 728 21.72 -42.87 55.33
N PRO A 729 22.37 -42.40 56.41
CA PRO A 729 21.99 -42.75 57.78
C PRO A 729 20.67 -42.04 58.16
N THR A 730 19.62 -42.79 58.51
CA THR A 730 18.35 -42.22 58.97
C THR A 730 18.45 -41.87 60.44
N VAL A 731 18.57 -40.59 60.77
CA VAL A 731 18.46 -40.13 62.16
C VAL A 731 17.00 -40.27 62.58
N ILE A 732 16.73 -41.21 63.48
CA ILE A 732 15.39 -41.45 64.04
C ILE A 732 15.05 -40.32 64.99
N GLU A 733 16.04 -39.86 65.74
CA GLU A 733 15.88 -38.87 66.80
C GLU A 733 17.23 -38.21 67.12
N ALA A 734 17.22 -36.91 67.42
CA ALA A 734 18.42 -36.09 67.68
C ALA A 734 18.21 -34.98 68.73
N ASN A 735 17.09 -35.03 69.44
CA ASN A 735 16.68 -34.07 70.44
C ASN A 735 17.32 -34.40 71.79
N GLY A 736 18.47 -33.78 72.03
CA GLY A 736 19.21 -33.85 73.28
C GLY A 736 20.69 -34.11 73.00
N ALA A 737 21.38 -34.81 73.90
CA ALA A 737 22.83 -35.03 73.76
C ALA A 737 23.17 -36.27 72.93
N THR A 738 22.20 -37.15 72.70
CA THR A 738 22.38 -38.40 71.94
C THR A 738 21.40 -38.45 70.78
N ALA A 739 21.89 -38.81 69.59
CA ALA A 739 21.06 -39.07 68.42
C ALA A 739 20.91 -40.58 68.21
N LEU A 740 19.67 -41.06 68.19
CA LEU A 740 19.35 -42.41 67.73
C LEU A 740 19.35 -42.43 66.20
N THR A 741 20.31 -43.12 65.60
CA THR A 741 20.47 -43.17 64.14
C THR A 741 20.41 -44.60 63.63
N GLN A 742 19.52 -44.86 62.68
CA GLN A 742 19.49 -46.11 61.93
C GLN A 742 20.40 -46.01 60.70
N VAL A 743 21.39 -46.89 60.66
CA VAL A 743 22.24 -47.08 59.47
C VAL A 743 21.95 -48.47 58.94
N GLU A 744 21.42 -48.53 57.72
CA GLU A 744 20.85 -49.76 57.14
C GLU A 744 19.76 -50.37 58.05
N SER A 745 20.03 -51.52 58.66
CA SER A 745 19.10 -52.19 59.59
C SER A 745 19.49 -52.02 61.06
N ASN A 746 20.65 -51.44 61.41
CA ASN A 746 21.14 -51.36 62.79
C ASN A 746 20.89 -49.98 63.41
N PHE A 747 20.69 -49.94 64.73
CA PHE A 747 20.56 -48.68 65.48
C PHE A 747 21.85 -48.30 66.21
N TYR A 748 22.23 -47.03 66.11
CA TYR A 748 23.41 -46.43 66.73
C TYR A 748 23.02 -45.28 67.66
N LEU A 749 23.75 -45.16 68.77
CA LEU A 749 23.55 -44.17 69.83
C LEU A 749 24.65 -43.11 69.74
N TYR A 750 24.50 -42.15 68.84
CA TYR A 750 25.55 -41.19 68.53
C TYR A 750 25.56 -40.02 69.51
N ASN A 751 26.71 -39.75 70.12
CA ASN A 751 26.95 -38.51 70.85
C ASN A 751 27.86 -37.64 69.97
N GLY A 752 27.24 -36.77 69.16
CA GLY A 752 27.89 -36.11 68.03
C GLY A 752 27.96 -37.00 66.78
N SER A 753 29.16 -37.22 66.23
CA SER A 753 29.37 -37.96 64.97
C SER A 753 29.74 -39.44 65.14
N SER A 754 29.77 -39.96 66.37
CA SER A 754 30.11 -41.36 66.65
C SER A 754 29.47 -41.87 67.95
N GLY A 755 29.37 -43.19 68.09
CA GLY A 755 28.75 -43.83 69.26
C GLY A 755 28.52 -45.32 69.07
N PRO A 756 28.20 -46.06 70.15
CA PRO A 756 28.01 -47.50 70.09
C PRO A 756 26.73 -47.88 69.34
N SER A 757 26.70 -49.09 68.77
CA SER A 757 25.45 -49.70 68.31
C SER A 757 24.62 -50.16 69.52
N LEU A 758 23.30 -50.01 69.47
CA LEU A 758 22.39 -50.61 70.44
C LEU A 758 22.46 -52.15 70.32
N LYS A 759 22.65 -52.85 71.44
CA LYS A 759 22.87 -54.31 71.47
C LYS A 759 21.93 -55.02 72.43
N TYR A 760 21.44 -56.18 71.99
CA TYR A 760 20.69 -57.13 72.82
C TYR A 760 21.39 -58.50 72.77
N ALA A 761 21.66 -59.08 73.94
CA ALA A 761 22.40 -60.34 74.09
C ALA A 761 23.76 -60.38 73.34
N GLY A 762 24.42 -59.22 73.21
CA GLY A 762 25.75 -59.08 72.58
C GLY A 762 25.74 -58.86 71.06
N ALA A 763 24.58 -58.91 70.39
CA ALA A 763 24.43 -58.61 68.96
C ALA A 763 23.75 -57.24 68.74
N ALA A 764 24.05 -56.58 67.62
CA ALA A 764 23.40 -55.32 67.25
C ALA A 764 21.89 -55.54 67.07
N VAL A 765 21.11 -54.60 67.59
CA VAL A 765 19.66 -54.59 67.42
C VAL A 765 19.34 -54.16 66.00
N VAL A 766 18.52 -54.97 65.31
CA VAL A 766 18.07 -54.69 63.94
C VAL A 766 16.62 -54.22 63.89
N ALA A 767 16.28 -53.40 62.89
CA ALA A 767 14.93 -52.90 62.66
C ALA A 767 13.92 -54.07 62.51
N GLY A 768 12.82 -54.00 63.27
CA GLY A 768 11.78 -55.02 63.30
C GLY A 768 12.05 -56.23 64.22
N GLN A 769 13.22 -56.30 64.88
CA GLN A 769 13.58 -57.45 65.74
C GLN A 769 12.60 -57.71 66.89
N PHE A 770 12.04 -56.66 67.50
CA PHE A 770 11.19 -56.75 68.69
C PHE A 770 9.69 -56.58 68.38
N GLY A 771 9.28 -57.01 67.18
CA GLY A 771 7.87 -56.99 66.76
C GLY A 771 7.33 -55.57 66.64
N ALA A 772 6.26 -55.27 67.38
CA ALA A 772 5.59 -53.96 67.30
C ALA A 772 6.36 -52.84 68.01
N PHE A 773 7.31 -53.16 68.89
CA PHE A 773 8.12 -52.15 69.58
C PHE A 773 9.21 -51.60 68.66
N VAL A 774 9.18 -50.29 68.43
CA VAL A 774 10.19 -49.55 67.68
C VAL A 774 10.88 -48.52 68.59
N PRO A 775 12.20 -48.36 68.51
CA PRO A 775 12.90 -47.35 69.29
C PRO A 775 12.61 -45.97 68.68
N ILE A 776 12.28 -45.00 69.52
CA ILE A 776 11.83 -43.66 69.10
C ILE A 776 12.70 -42.52 69.64
N GLY A 777 13.61 -42.80 70.58
CA GLY A 777 14.56 -41.82 71.08
C GLY A 777 15.61 -42.44 71.99
N ALA A 778 16.74 -41.77 72.20
CA ALA A 778 17.80 -42.23 73.07
C ALA A 778 18.50 -41.08 73.80
N GLU A 779 18.74 -41.21 75.11
CA GLU A 779 19.50 -40.22 75.87
C GLU A 779 20.57 -40.83 76.76
N GLN A 780 21.68 -40.11 76.92
CA GLN A 780 22.80 -40.57 77.73
C GLN A 780 22.51 -40.35 79.22
N SER A 781 22.63 -41.41 80.02
CA SER A 781 22.54 -41.35 81.47
C SER A 781 23.93 -41.48 82.13
N ALA A 782 24.01 -41.27 83.45
CA ALA A 782 25.28 -41.32 84.18
C ALA A 782 26.02 -42.67 84.09
N THR A 783 25.32 -43.76 83.76
CA THR A 783 25.87 -45.12 83.71
C THR A 783 25.73 -45.82 82.35
N GLY A 784 25.13 -45.18 81.35
CA GLY A 784 24.90 -45.75 80.01
C GLY A 784 23.90 -44.94 79.19
N TYR A 785 22.92 -45.58 78.55
CA TYR A 785 21.86 -44.88 77.78
C TYR A 785 20.46 -45.37 78.14
N GLU A 786 19.49 -44.45 78.06
CA GLU A 786 18.05 -44.69 78.16
C GLU A 786 17.45 -44.65 76.76
N ILE A 787 16.73 -45.70 76.35
CA ILE A 787 16.16 -45.81 75.00
C ILE A 787 14.65 -45.86 75.12
N ALA A 788 13.95 -44.91 74.53
CA ALA A 788 12.50 -44.89 74.49
C ALA A 788 12.00 -45.80 73.35
N TRP A 789 11.02 -46.65 73.66
CA TRP A 789 10.37 -47.55 72.71
C TRP A 789 8.86 -47.31 72.68
N LYS A 790 8.27 -47.33 71.48
CA LYS A 790 6.83 -47.20 71.24
C LYS A 790 6.28 -48.42 70.55
N VAL A 791 5.08 -48.84 70.95
CA VAL A 791 4.34 -49.87 70.22
C VAL A 791 3.70 -49.24 68.98
N THR A 792 4.04 -49.75 67.81
CA THR A 792 3.47 -49.30 66.54
C THR A 792 1.96 -49.53 66.54
N GLY A 793 1.18 -48.44 66.45
CA GLY A 793 -0.29 -48.48 66.41
C GLY A 793 -1.00 -48.60 67.76
N ALA A 794 -0.28 -48.51 68.90
CA ALA A 794 -0.88 -48.46 70.22
C ALA A 794 -0.24 -47.38 71.10
N ASP A 795 -1.02 -46.81 72.01
CA ASP A 795 -0.57 -45.77 72.93
C ASP A 795 0.17 -46.37 74.15
N GLN A 796 1.26 -47.08 73.88
CA GLN A 796 2.04 -47.84 74.84
C GLN A 796 3.54 -47.62 74.64
N TYR A 797 4.26 -47.36 75.73
CA TYR A 797 5.66 -46.95 75.72
C TYR A 797 6.47 -47.72 76.76
N GLY A 798 7.76 -47.92 76.52
CA GLY A 798 8.68 -48.53 77.48
C GLY A 798 10.09 -47.96 77.35
N ILE A 799 10.83 -47.92 78.45
CA ILE A 799 12.21 -47.42 78.48
C ILE A 799 13.17 -48.59 78.68
N TRP A 800 14.17 -48.71 77.82
CA TRP A 800 15.30 -49.61 78.02
C TRP A 800 16.47 -48.88 78.65
N TYR A 801 17.19 -49.58 79.50
CA TYR A 801 18.44 -49.12 80.09
C TYR A 801 19.59 -49.95 79.54
N THR A 802 20.66 -49.29 79.13
CA THR A 802 21.88 -49.92 78.59
C THR A 802 23.11 -49.51 79.39
N ASP A 803 24.22 -50.25 79.23
CA ASP A 803 25.55 -49.78 79.65
C ASP A 803 26.13 -48.75 78.67
N SER A 804 27.30 -48.20 78.96
CA SER A 804 28.00 -47.23 78.10
C SER A 804 28.45 -47.77 76.74
N ASN A 805 28.39 -49.09 76.51
CA ASN A 805 28.69 -49.72 75.22
C ASN A 805 27.43 -50.09 74.42
N GLY A 806 26.26 -49.64 74.88
CA GLY A 806 24.96 -49.89 74.25
C GLY A 806 24.39 -51.28 74.54
N ASN A 807 24.91 -52.04 75.51
CA ASN A 807 24.37 -53.36 75.85
C ASN A 807 23.16 -53.23 76.77
N TYR A 808 22.05 -53.87 76.42
CA TYR A 808 20.84 -53.94 77.24
C TYR A 808 21.08 -54.48 78.67
N LEU A 809 20.59 -53.77 79.68
CA LEU A 809 20.67 -54.11 81.12
C LEU A 809 19.30 -54.41 81.75
N GLY A 810 18.22 -53.81 81.25
CA GLY A 810 16.87 -53.96 81.79
C GLY A 810 15.89 -52.96 81.16
N ASN A 811 14.60 -53.02 81.53
CA ASN A 811 13.56 -52.11 81.04
C ASN A 811 12.54 -51.72 82.12
N SER A 812 11.80 -50.64 81.88
CA SER A 812 10.64 -50.23 82.66
C SER A 812 9.42 -51.12 82.39
N ASP A 813 8.40 -51.02 83.25
CA ASP A 813 7.03 -51.45 82.90
C ASP A 813 6.49 -50.64 81.72
N VAL A 814 5.51 -51.20 81.00
CA VAL A 814 4.86 -50.54 79.87
C VAL A 814 3.91 -49.45 80.39
N MET A 815 4.10 -48.22 79.93
CA MET A 815 3.34 -47.04 80.29
C MET A 815 2.33 -46.70 79.18
N VAL A 816 1.22 -46.06 79.54
CA VAL A 816 0.19 -45.56 78.60
C VAL A 816 0.44 -44.07 78.33
N GLY A 817 0.10 -43.57 77.14
CA GLY A 817 0.50 -42.23 76.67
C GLY A 817 0.12 -41.07 77.59
N ALA A 818 -1.11 -41.06 78.09
CA ALA A 818 -1.61 -40.01 79.00
C ALA A 818 -1.29 -40.25 80.48
N SER A 819 -0.24 -41.01 80.80
CA SER A 819 0.14 -41.26 82.19
C SER A 819 1.15 -40.24 82.68
N ALA A 820 0.92 -39.70 83.89
CA ALA A 820 1.87 -38.80 84.55
C ALA A 820 3.29 -39.39 84.68
N SER A 821 3.42 -40.72 84.64
CA SER A 821 4.71 -41.42 84.63
C SER A 821 5.46 -41.23 83.31
N LEU A 822 4.77 -41.33 82.16
CA LEU A 822 5.36 -41.05 80.85
C LEU A 822 5.63 -39.53 80.70
N GLU A 823 4.66 -38.69 81.05
CA GLU A 823 4.78 -37.22 81.03
C GLU A 823 5.98 -36.73 81.89
N SER A 824 6.31 -37.42 82.99
CA SER A 824 7.50 -37.08 83.79
C SER A 824 8.83 -37.49 83.14
N ILE A 825 8.82 -38.51 82.27
CA ILE A 825 10.00 -39.05 81.57
C ILE A 825 10.32 -38.22 80.32
N GLU A 826 9.33 -37.58 79.72
CA GLU A 826 9.48 -36.64 78.59
C GLU A 826 10.51 -35.53 78.87
N ILE A 827 10.64 -35.12 80.14
CA ILE A 827 11.64 -34.15 80.59
C ILE A 827 13.06 -34.70 80.40
N SER A 828 13.30 -36.00 80.68
CA SER A 828 14.62 -36.63 80.55
C SER A 828 15.03 -36.81 79.09
N PHE A 829 14.08 -37.13 78.20
CA PHE A 829 14.30 -37.26 76.77
C PHE A 829 14.24 -35.92 76.02
N HIS A 830 13.88 -34.83 76.71
CA HIS A 830 13.62 -33.50 76.14
C HIS A 830 12.63 -33.54 74.97
N GLN A 831 11.65 -34.43 75.06
CA GLN A 831 10.76 -34.81 73.96
C GLN A 831 9.35 -35.08 74.45
N ASP A 832 8.38 -34.65 73.65
CA ASP A 832 6.98 -35.02 73.76
C ASP A 832 6.83 -36.41 73.15
N LEU A 833 6.87 -37.44 74.01
CA LEU A 833 6.91 -38.84 73.58
C LEU A 833 5.52 -39.33 73.18
N ASN A 834 4.47 -38.81 73.82
CA ASN A 834 3.09 -39.22 73.56
C ASN A 834 2.43 -38.45 72.39
N GLY A 835 3.01 -37.31 71.99
CA GLY A 835 2.56 -36.47 70.89
C GLY A 835 1.38 -35.56 71.26
N ASP A 836 1.21 -35.20 72.52
CA ASP A 836 0.12 -34.34 73.01
C ASP A 836 0.40 -32.82 72.84
N GLY A 837 1.60 -32.48 72.36
CA GLY A 837 2.05 -31.13 72.08
C GLY A 837 2.78 -30.46 73.24
N VAL A 838 3.00 -31.13 74.37
CA VAL A 838 3.70 -30.59 75.54
C VAL A 838 4.80 -31.56 76.00
N ILE A 839 5.97 -31.01 76.35
CA ILE A 839 7.01 -31.77 77.05
C ILE A 839 6.67 -31.67 78.55
N GLY A 840 6.12 -32.74 79.11
CA GLY A 840 5.56 -32.74 80.46
C GLY A 840 4.08 -32.31 80.51
N ILE A 841 3.59 -31.95 81.68
CA ILE A 841 2.13 -31.83 81.93
C ILE A 841 1.51 -30.55 81.29
N PRO A 842 0.42 -30.61 80.46
CA PRO A 842 -0.12 -29.47 79.67
C PRO A 842 -0.89 -28.33 80.41
N PRO A 843 -0.84 -27.06 79.92
CA PRO A 843 -1.81 -25.97 80.20
C PRO A 843 -2.79 -25.62 79.03
N SER A 844 -4.01 -25.13 79.32
CA SER A 844 -5.17 -25.00 78.38
C SER A 844 -5.20 -23.76 77.43
N ALA A 845 -5.82 -23.87 76.22
CA ALA A 845 -5.76 -22.94 75.06
C ALA A 845 -6.82 -21.78 74.97
N ALA A 846 -6.56 -20.78 74.10
CA ALA A 846 -7.30 -19.50 73.93
C ALA A 846 -8.11 -19.37 72.61
N THR A 847 -9.16 -18.52 72.58
CA THR A 847 -10.07 -18.24 71.45
C THR A 847 -10.03 -16.76 71.04
N THR A 848 -9.72 -16.42 69.78
CA THR A 848 -9.70 -15.01 69.29
C THR A 848 -11.11 -14.47 69.03
N ILE A 849 -11.38 -13.22 69.44
CA ILE A 849 -12.65 -12.49 69.25
C ILE A 849 -12.54 -11.47 68.13
N GLU A 850 -11.43 -10.72 68.09
CA GLU A 850 -11.20 -9.66 67.11
C GLU A 850 -9.69 -9.49 66.88
N SER A 851 -9.30 -9.12 65.67
CA SER A 851 -7.90 -9.02 65.24
C SER A 851 -7.67 -7.90 64.20
N SER A 852 -8.59 -6.95 64.12
CA SER A 852 -8.65 -5.89 63.12
C SER A 852 -8.07 -4.60 63.71
N GLY A 853 -6.79 -4.39 63.43
CA GLY A 853 -6.04 -3.21 63.83
C GLY A 853 -4.79 -3.57 64.65
N ALA A 854 -4.31 -2.70 65.53
CA ALA A 854 -3.01 -2.88 66.19
C ALA A 854 -3.08 -3.75 67.45
N THR A 855 -4.28 -3.89 68.04
CA THR A 855 -4.54 -4.72 69.22
C THR A 855 -5.66 -5.70 68.90
N GLY A 856 -5.41 -7.00 69.09
CA GLY A 856 -6.46 -8.01 69.03
C GLY A 856 -7.17 -8.19 70.37
N LEU A 857 -8.37 -8.73 70.35
CA LEU A 857 -9.10 -9.17 71.54
C LEU A 857 -9.22 -10.69 71.51
N VAL A 858 -8.77 -11.36 72.56
CA VAL A 858 -8.83 -12.82 72.70
C VAL A 858 -9.44 -13.22 74.04
N ARG A 859 -10.05 -14.40 74.08
CA ARG A 859 -10.68 -14.99 75.26
C ARG A 859 -9.99 -16.31 75.60
N VAL A 860 -9.39 -16.37 76.78
CA VAL A 860 -8.76 -17.58 77.30
C VAL A 860 -9.67 -18.12 78.41
N GLY A 861 -10.30 -19.27 78.18
CA GLY A 861 -11.36 -19.77 79.07
C GLY A 861 -12.57 -18.82 79.09
N ASN A 862 -12.87 -18.24 80.25
CA ASN A 862 -13.93 -17.22 80.38
C ASN A 862 -13.41 -15.79 80.44
N SER A 863 -12.09 -15.56 80.46
CA SER A 863 -11.51 -14.22 80.66
C SER A 863 -11.02 -13.60 79.36
N PHE A 864 -11.13 -12.28 79.25
CA PHE A 864 -10.70 -11.53 78.07
C PHE A 864 -9.30 -10.92 78.23
N TYR A 865 -8.56 -10.92 77.13
CA TYR A 865 -7.19 -10.43 77.02
C TYR A 865 -7.01 -9.59 75.76
N LEU A 866 -6.23 -8.52 75.88
CA LEU A 866 -5.82 -7.62 74.82
C LEU A 866 -4.48 -8.12 74.28
N ASP A 867 -4.42 -8.49 73.01
CA ASP A 867 -3.27 -9.12 72.34
C ASP A 867 -2.55 -8.11 71.44
N ILE A 868 -1.30 -7.79 71.77
CA ILE A 868 -0.48 -6.85 71.00
C ILE A 868 0.67 -7.65 70.40
N GLY A 869 0.47 -8.13 69.16
CA GLY A 869 1.49 -8.89 68.44
C GLY A 869 2.05 -10.10 69.20
N GLY A 870 1.21 -10.79 69.99
CA GLY A 870 1.56 -11.99 70.75
C GLY A 870 1.79 -11.80 72.25
N SER A 871 1.67 -10.58 72.79
CA SER A 871 1.67 -10.33 74.24
C SER A 871 0.27 -10.03 74.75
N GLN A 872 -0.20 -10.84 75.72
CA GLN A 872 -1.56 -10.76 76.26
C GLN A 872 -1.63 -9.96 77.58
N VAL A 873 -2.44 -8.91 77.59
CA VAL A 873 -2.78 -8.13 78.79
C VAL A 873 -4.21 -8.45 79.20
N SER A 874 -4.43 -8.93 80.42
CA SER A 874 -5.79 -9.24 80.91
C SER A 874 -6.62 -7.97 81.07
N LEU A 875 -7.81 -7.94 80.46
CA LEU A 875 -8.80 -6.89 80.69
C LEU A 875 -9.38 -7.04 82.10
N LYS A 876 -9.37 -5.98 82.89
CA LYS A 876 -9.74 -6.02 84.32
C LYS A 876 -10.76 -4.96 84.70
N TYR A 877 -11.68 -5.33 85.59
CA TYR A 877 -12.61 -4.42 86.25
C TYR A 877 -12.47 -4.58 87.77
N ALA A 878 -12.28 -3.47 88.48
CA ALA A 878 -12.00 -3.47 89.93
C ALA A 878 -10.84 -4.39 90.36
N GLY A 879 -9.81 -4.51 89.51
CA GLY A 879 -8.60 -5.31 89.78
C GLY A 879 -8.71 -6.82 89.48
N SER A 880 -9.90 -7.30 89.08
CA SER A 880 -10.12 -8.71 88.69
C SER A 880 -10.31 -8.83 87.18
N ALA A 881 -9.91 -9.97 86.60
CA ALA A 881 -10.10 -10.25 85.17
C ALA A 881 -11.58 -10.21 84.79
N VAL A 882 -11.88 -9.54 83.69
CA VAL A 882 -13.22 -9.47 83.11
C VAL A 882 -13.55 -10.80 82.47
N VAL A 883 -14.75 -11.32 82.75
CA VAL A 883 -15.21 -12.61 82.25
C VAL A 883 -16.51 -12.51 81.43
N ALA A 884 -16.70 -13.46 80.51
CA ALA A 884 -17.90 -13.52 79.66
C ALA A 884 -19.18 -13.59 80.49
N GLY A 885 -20.19 -12.79 80.12
CA GLY A 885 -21.45 -12.66 80.85
C GLY A 885 -21.40 -11.84 82.16
N GLN A 886 -20.28 -11.19 82.49
CA GLN A 886 -20.15 -10.38 83.71
C GLN A 886 -21.01 -9.09 83.68
N PHE A 887 -21.22 -8.51 82.50
CA PHE A 887 -21.92 -7.22 82.32
C PHE A 887 -23.24 -7.41 81.54
N ASP A 888 -24.03 -8.37 82.01
CA ASP A 888 -25.32 -8.76 81.43
C ASP A 888 -25.22 -9.06 79.93
N THR A 889 -25.90 -8.29 79.10
CA THR A 889 -25.96 -8.51 77.64
C THR A 889 -24.85 -7.78 76.88
N PHE A 890 -24.00 -6.99 77.54
CA PHE A 890 -22.87 -6.32 76.90
C PHE A 890 -21.64 -7.22 76.87
N GLU A 891 -21.11 -7.44 75.66
CA GLU A 891 -19.88 -8.17 75.41
C GLU A 891 -18.86 -7.29 74.68
N PRO A 892 -17.55 -7.45 74.94
CA PRO A 892 -16.52 -6.69 74.25
C PRO A 892 -16.33 -7.24 72.84
N ILE A 893 -16.30 -6.34 71.86
CA ILE A 893 -16.29 -6.69 70.44
C ILE A 893 -15.04 -6.21 69.69
N GLY A 894 -14.25 -5.33 70.30
CA GLY A 894 -12.98 -4.88 69.73
C GLY A 894 -12.16 -4.10 70.73
N ALA A 895 -10.85 -4.02 70.51
CA ALA A 895 -9.92 -3.29 71.37
C ALA A 895 -8.87 -2.54 70.57
N GLU A 896 -8.49 -1.33 70.99
CA GLU A 896 -7.38 -0.61 70.39
C GLU A 896 -6.49 0.10 71.40
N GLN A 897 -5.18 0.08 71.11
CA GLN A 897 -4.19 0.71 71.96
C GLN A 897 -4.16 2.23 71.73
N THR A 898 -4.16 2.96 72.83
CA THR A 898 -3.96 4.42 72.88
C THR A 898 -2.64 4.76 73.54
N ALA A 899 -2.25 6.04 73.52
CA ALA A 899 -1.00 6.49 74.12
C ALA A 899 -0.87 6.24 75.63
N THR A 900 -1.98 6.05 76.35
CA THR A 900 -2.00 5.93 77.83
C THR A 900 -2.75 4.69 78.36
N GLY A 901 -3.23 3.82 77.47
CA GLY A 901 -3.98 2.61 77.83
C GLY A 901 -4.73 2.03 76.62
N TYR A 902 -5.89 1.42 76.83
CA TYR A 902 -6.68 0.83 75.73
C TYR A 902 -8.12 1.34 75.71
N GLU A 903 -8.67 1.48 74.50
CA GLU A 903 -10.09 1.67 74.21
C GLU A 903 -10.73 0.32 73.89
N ILE A 904 -11.84 -0.03 74.54
CA ILE A 904 -12.54 -1.30 74.32
C ILE A 904 -13.98 -0.99 73.92
N ALA A 905 -14.39 -1.47 72.75
CA ALA A 905 -15.74 -1.35 72.25
C ALA A 905 -16.62 -2.49 72.80
N TRP A 906 -17.79 -2.14 73.29
CA TRP A 906 -18.78 -3.06 73.86
C TRP A 906 -20.10 -2.95 73.10
N LYS A 907 -20.75 -4.09 72.84
CA LYS A 907 -22.06 -4.16 72.19
C LYS A 907 -23.04 -4.95 73.05
N ASP A 908 -24.22 -4.37 73.26
CA ASP A 908 -25.36 -5.10 73.79
C ASP A 908 -25.83 -6.13 72.76
N GLN A 909 -25.77 -7.41 73.12
CA GLN A 909 -26.20 -8.48 72.24
C GLN A 909 -27.72 -8.53 72.06
N ALA A 910 -28.49 -7.81 72.90
CA ALA A 910 -29.96 -7.81 72.87
C ALA A 910 -30.57 -6.53 72.29
N SER A 911 -29.81 -5.45 72.09
CA SER A 911 -30.32 -4.18 71.58
C SER A 911 -29.27 -3.40 70.79
N ASP A 912 -29.67 -2.39 70.00
CA ASP A 912 -28.74 -1.57 69.21
C ASP A 912 -28.08 -0.46 70.05
N GLN A 913 -27.38 -0.91 71.10
CA GLN A 913 -26.71 -0.09 72.10
C GLN A 913 -25.24 -0.49 72.26
N TYR A 914 -24.39 0.51 72.40
CA TYR A 914 -22.92 0.36 72.41
C TYR A 914 -22.31 1.16 73.54
N GLY A 915 -21.08 0.82 73.92
CA GLY A 915 -20.31 1.56 74.91
C GLY A 915 -18.82 1.48 74.63
N LEU A 916 -18.09 2.51 75.04
CA LEU A 916 -16.63 2.53 74.99
C LEU A 916 -16.07 2.58 76.40
N TRP A 917 -15.15 1.66 76.68
CA TRP A 917 -14.38 1.61 77.91
C TRP A 917 -12.97 2.11 77.66
N TYR A 918 -12.43 2.81 78.63
CA TYR A 918 -11.05 3.30 78.64
C TYR A 918 -10.33 2.67 79.82
N THR A 919 -9.15 2.11 79.55
CA THR A 919 -8.33 1.40 80.53
C THR A 919 -6.94 2.03 80.68
N ASP A 920 -6.18 1.64 81.70
CA ASP A 920 -4.74 1.90 81.79
C ASP A 920 -3.91 0.91 80.95
N ASN A 921 -2.60 1.10 80.85
CA ASN A 921 -1.68 0.19 80.14
C ASN A 921 -1.65 -1.26 80.69
N SER A 922 -2.21 -1.51 81.88
CA SER A 922 -2.30 -2.84 82.49
C SER A 922 -3.67 -3.49 82.31
N GLY A 923 -4.55 -2.87 81.50
CA GLY A 923 -5.89 -3.36 81.19
C GLY A 923 -6.93 -3.08 82.28
N ASN A 924 -6.64 -2.26 83.30
CA ASN A 924 -7.63 -1.92 84.33
C ASN A 924 -8.58 -0.84 83.84
N TYR A 925 -9.88 -1.06 84.02
CA TYR A 925 -10.92 -0.07 83.76
C TYR A 925 -10.72 1.24 84.52
N ILE A 926 -10.82 2.37 83.80
CA ILE A 926 -10.76 3.73 84.35
C ILE A 926 -12.12 4.43 84.23
N SER A 927 -12.70 4.47 83.01
CA SER A 927 -13.93 5.22 82.72
C SER A 927 -14.67 4.67 81.50
N ASN A 928 -15.91 5.09 81.25
CA ASN A 928 -16.67 4.76 80.04
C ASN A 928 -17.39 5.98 79.41
N SER A 929 -17.84 5.83 78.17
CA SER A 929 -18.62 6.83 77.41
C SER A 929 -20.09 6.94 77.80
N GLY A 930 -20.60 6.08 78.70
CA GLY A 930 -22.04 5.78 78.80
C GLY A 930 -22.57 5.00 77.60
N VAL A 931 -23.89 4.75 77.59
CA VAL A 931 -24.57 3.99 76.54
C VAL A 931 -24.86 4.89 75.33
N LEU A 932 -24.39 4.45 74.17
CA LEU A 932 -24.55 5.09 72.87
C LEU A 932 -25.57 4.29 72.04
N SER A 933 -26.40 4.96 71.25
CA SER A 933 -27.23 4.29 70.24
C SER A 933 -26.39 3.93 69.01
N GLY A 934 -26.74 2.87 68.28
CA GLY A 934 -26.09 2.51 67.02
C GLY A 934 -26.12 3.60 65.94
N THR A 935 -27.02 4.58 66.04
CA THR A 935 -27.08 5.75 65.15
C THR A 935 -26.32 6.98 65.68
N SER A 936 -25.53 6.82 66.76
CA SER A 936 -24.76 7.91 67.35
C SER A 936 -23.61 8.35 66.46
N THR A 937 -23.55 9.63 66.11
CA THR A 937 -22.43 10.20 65.33
C THR A 937 -21.09 10.10 66.08
N PHE A 938 -21.11 10.02 67.42
CA PHE A 938 -19.92 9.78 68.22
C PHE A 938 -19.40 8.33 68.08
N LEU A 939 -20.32 7.36 68.02
CA LEU A 939 -19.97 5.95 67.77
C LEU A 939 -19.37 5.82 66.36
N ALA A 940 -20.04 6.39 65.35
CA ALA A 940 -19.57 6.40 63.97
C ALA A 940 -18.17 7.05 63.83
N SER A 941 -17.90 8.16 64.55
CA SER A 941 -16.55 8.76 64.53
C SER A 941 -15.46 7.88 65.19
N THR A 942 -15.83 6.94 66.05
CA THR A 942 -14.89 6.06 66.74
C THR A 942 -14.53 4.82 65.93
N GLU A 943 -15.39 4.38 65.01
CA GLU A 943 -15.15 3.27 64.08
C GLU A 943 -13.85 3.41 63.30
N VAL A 944 -13.48 4.63 62.92
CA VAL A 944 -12.22 4.93 62.22
C VAL A 944 -11.00 4.54 63.08
N ARG A 945 -11.10 4.63 64.41
CA ARG A 945 -10.00 4.29 65.33
C ARG A 945 -9.86 2.79 65.56
N PHE A 946 -10.98 2.06 65.56
CA PHE A 946 -11.01 0.59 65.65
C PHE A 946 -10.84 -0.09 64.29
N HIS A 947 -10.77 0.70 63.20
CA HIS A 947 -10.74 0.22 61.82
C HIS A 947 -11.88 -0.76 61.48
N GLN A 948 -13.03 -0.59 62.15
CA GLN A 948 -14.16 -1.52 62.13
C GLN A 948 -15.48 -0.77 62.06
N ASP A 949 -16.41 -1.30 61.28
CA ASP A 949 -17.82 -0.93 61.27
C ASP A 949 -18.48 -1.55 62.51
N LEU A 950 -18.53 -0.79 63.61
CA LEU A 950 -18.93 -1.30 64.91
C LEU A 950 -20.45 -1.44 65.02
N ASN A 951 -21.20 -0.52 64.42
CA ASN A 951 -22.66 -0.55 64.43
C ASN A 951 -23.25 -1.45 63.34
N GLY A 952 -22.47 -1.85 62.34
CA GLY A 952 -22.87 -2.73 61.25
C GLY A 952 -23.70 -2.02 60.18
N ASP A 953 -23.53 -0.70 60.01
CA ASP A 953 -24.24 0.10 59.01
C ASP A 953 -23.62 0.03 57.60
N GLY A 954 -22.49 -0.65 57.47
CA GLY A 954 -21.76 -0.90 56.23
C GLY A 954 -20.66 0.14 55.95
N THR A 955 -20.43 1.09 56.85
CA THR A 955 -19.40 2.14 56.70
C THR A 955 -18.51 2.26 57.94
N ILE A 956 -17.28 2.79 57.77
CA ILE A 956 -16.37 3.11 58.88
C ILE A 956 -16.29 4.64 58.96
N GLY A 957 -16.90 5.26 59.97
CA GLY A 957 -16.99 6.72 60.08
C GLY A 957 -18.41 7.26 59.87
N PRO A 958 -18.70 8.52 60.23
CA PRO A 958 -20.03 9.10 60.03
C PRO A 958 -20.36 9.25 58.53
N LEU A 959 -21.56 8.78 58.14
CA LEU A 959 -22.16 9.02 56.83
C LEU A 959 -22.30 10.53 56.55
N SER A 960 -21.71 11.02 55.45
CA SER A 960 -21.95 12.39 54.98
C SER A 960 -23.38 12.51 54.46
N GLU A 961 -24.20 13.41 55.01
CA GLU A 961 -25.45 13.83 54.40
C GLU A 961 -25.17 14.54 53.06
N ALA A 962 -25.13 13.78 51.97
CA ALA A 962 -25.40 14.30 50.64
C ALA A 962 -26.91 14.16 50.39
N ILE A 963 -27.63 15.28 50.39
CA ILE A 963 -28.97 15.34 49.84
C ILE A 963 -28.91 14.82 48.39
N ALA A 964 -29.77 13.84 48.15
CA ALA A 964 -29.92 13.07 46.92
C ALA A 964 -30.32 13.91 45.70
N ALA A 965 -29.85 13.48 44.53
CA ALA A 965 -30.73 13.23 43.39
C ALA A 965 -30.12 12.16 42.46
N ASN A 966 -30.88 11.06 42.30
CA ASN A 966 -30.80 10.03 41.24
C ASN A 966 -29.77 8.89 41.39
N GLY A 967 -30.05 7.99 42.34
CA GLY A 967 -30.60 6.65 42.09
C GLY A 967 -29.90 5.67 41.13
N GLY A 968 -29.52 4.49 41.65
CA GLY A 968 -29.72 3.24 40.90
C GLY A 968 -28.65 2.14 40.88
N ILE A 969 -28.16 1.67 42.04
CA ILE A 969 -27.98 0.25 42.45
C ILE A 969 -27.16 -0.73 41.57
N GLY A 970 -26.11 -1.35 42.17
CA GLY A 970 -25.99 -2.83 42.17
C GLY A 970 -24.66 -3.55 41.85
N LEU A 971 -23.74 -3.59 42.83
CA LEU A 971 -23.04 -4.78 43.39
C LEU A 971 -22.11 -5.74 42.54
N ILE A 972 -20.89 -5.94 43.11
CA ILE A 972 -20.10 -7.21 43.30
C ILE A 972 -18.83 -7.53 42.46
N THR A 973 -17.69 -7.33 43.17
CA THR A 973 -16.49 -8.19 43.40
C THR A 973 -15.38 -8.47 42.36
N GLY A 974 -14.13 -8.27 42.82
CA GLY A 974 -13.15 -9.36 42.93
C GLY A 974 -11.85 -9.21 42.13
N VAL A 975 -10.78 -8.70 42.75
CA VAL A 975 -9.39 -8.85 42.27
C VAL A 975 -8.50 -9.26 43.43
N SER A 976 -7.75 -10.35 43.27
CA SER A 976 -6.71 -10.79 44.20
C SER A 976 -5.35 -10.82 43.49
N SER A 977 -4.35 -10.20 44.15
CA SER A 977 -2.93 -10.60 44.31
C SER A 977 -2.15 -11.02 43.05
N GLN A 978 -0.97 -10.52 42.68
CA GLN A 978 0.29 -10.11 43.33
C GLN A 978 1.36 -10.39 42.22
N ALA A 979 2.59 -9.89 42.12
CA ALA A 979 3.30 -8.71 42.61
C ALA A 979 4.74 -8.70 42.00
N LEU A 980 5.36 -7.52 42.03
CA LEU A 980 6.82 -7.20 42.09
C LEU A 980 7.68 -7.13 40.80
N PRO A 981 8.79 -6.34 40.79
CA PRO A 981 9.03 -5.04 41.44
C PRO A 981 9.75 -4.01 40.52
N LEU A 982 9.62 -2.71 40.79
CA LEU A 982 10.69 -1.76 40.44
C LEU A 982 10.75 -0.63 41.46
N THR A 983 11.88 -0.53 42.16
CA THR A 983 12.18 0.53 43.12
C THR A 983 12.77 1.75 42.41
N ILE A 984 12.32 2.89 42.92
CA ILE A 984 12.42 4.28 42.43
C ILE A 984 13.79 4.90 42.80
N ASP A 985 14.26 5.87 41.99
CA ASP A 985 14.78 7.11 42.57
C ASP A 985 14.39 8.38 41.77
N SER A 986 13.83 9.29 42.56
CA SER A 986 13.78 10.75 42.54
C SER A 986 13.21 11.58 41.37
N LYS A 987 11.98 12.03 41.66
CA LYS A 987 11.52 13.44 41.77
C LYS A 987 10.77 13.99 40.55
N GLU A 988 9.43 14.02 40.64
CA GLU A 988 8.58 15.15 41.15
C GLU A 988 8.16 16.03 39.96
N GLN A 989 6.90 16.31 39.61
CA GLN A 989 5.54 16.04 40.11
C GLN A 989 4.58 16.30 38.93
N PHE A 990 3.53 15.50 38.78
CA PHE A 990 2.36 15.84 37.96
C PHE A 990 1.31 16.55 38.82
N THR A 991 0.70 17.62 38.29
CA THR A 991 -0.57 18.17 38.78
C THR A 991 -1.63 17.98 37.70
N PHE A 992 -2.76 17.34 38.05
CA PHE A 992 -3.93 17.19 37.18
C PHE A 992 -4.71 18.51 37.07
N ARG A 993 -5.25 18.81 35.87
CA ARG A 993 -6.47 19.61 35.74
C ARG A 993 -7.43 19.03 34.69
N ALA A 994 -8.69 19.00 35.10
CA ALA A 994 -9.88 18.53 34.40
C ALA A 994 -10.21 19.38 33.16
N GLY A 995 -10.91 18.76 32.21
CA GLY A 995 -11.32 19.37 30.94
C GLY A 995 -12.46 20.38 31.05
N ILE A 996 -12.73 21.07 29.93
CA ILE A 996 -14.04 21.43 29.36
C ILE A 996 -13.82 22.18 28.02
N GLU A 997 -14.56 21.72 27.02
CA GLU A 997 -15.16 22.39 25.84
C GLU A 997 -14.33 23.08 24.71
N ALA A 998 -14.65 22.60 23.51
CA ALA A 998 -15.18 23.32 22.34
C ALA A 998 -14.30 24.31 21.55
N GLY A 999 -14.37 24.14 20.22
CA GLY A 999 -14.40 25.25 19.28
C GLY A 999 -13.07 25.66 18.68
N SER A 1000 -12.79 25.10 17.49
CA SER A 1000 -12.38 25.80 16.25
C SER A 1000 -11.62 27.15 16.31
N ALA A 1001 -10.63 27.20 15.41
CA ALA A 1001 -10.04 28.35 14.71
C ALA A 1001 -8.69 28.87 15.24
N ALA A 1002 -7.61 28.30 14.68
CA ALA A 1002 -6.31 28.95 14.64
C ALA A 1002 -6.33 30.04 13.54
N ARG A 1003 -6.16 31.30 13.95
CA ARG A 1003 -5.80 32.43 13.08
C ARG A 1003 -4.58 33.08 13.74
N ILE A 1004 -3.42 32.99 13.11
CA ILE A 1004 -2.19 33.65 13.56
C ILE A 1004 -2.04 34.94 12.76
N GLU A 1005 -2.12 36.08 13.43
CA GLU A 1005 -1.67 37.38 12.92
C GLU A 1005 -0.39 37.82 13.65
N HIS A 1006 0.47 38.47 12.86
CA HIS A 1006 1.78 39.03 13.17
C HIS A 1006 1.80 40.07 14.31
N ALA A 1007 2.95 40.18 15.01
CA ALA A 1007 3.69 41.44 15.14
C ALA A 1007 5.07 41.25 15.83
N ASN A 1008 6.11 41.75 15.15
CA ASN A 1008 7.51 41.93 15.58
C ASN A 1008 7.65 43.23 16.44
N PRO A 1009 8.75 43.50 17.19
CA PRO A 1009 10.00 43.96 16.56
C PRO A 1009 11.37 43.65 17.25
N ILE A 1010 12.38 43.78 16.38
CA ILE A 1010 13.86 43.71 16.40
C ILE A 1010 14.56 44.64 17.45
N PRO A 1011 15.89 44.53 17.74
CA PRO A 1011 16.91 45.14 16.85
C PRO A 1011 18.33 44.51 16.75
N ASN A 1012 18.86 44.60 15.51
CA ASN A 1012 20.22 45.01 15.08
C ASN A 1012 21.40 44.02 14.93
N GLY A 1013 21.98 44.01 13.71
CA GLY A 1013 23.37 43.58 13.48
C GLY A 1013 23.90 43.40 12.04
N PHE A 1014 23.83 44.43 11.19
CA PHE A 1014 24.68 44.70 9.99
C PHE A 1014 24.48 43.94 8.65
N ALA A 1015 24.26 44.77 7.61
CA ALA A 1015 24.16 44.53 6.16
C ALA A 1015 25.53 44.86 5.45
N PRO A 1016 25.64 45.09 4.11
CA PRO A 1016 24.71 44.91 2.97
C PRO A 1016 25.35 44.34 1.68
N LEU A 1017 24.56 44.13 0.60
CA LEU A 1017 24.77 44.67 -0.76
C LEU A 1017 23.69 44.19 -1.78
N ILE A 1018 22.81 45.14 -2.22
CA ILE A 1018 22.26 45.47 -3.57
C ILE A 1018 21.74 44.35 -4.53
N ASP A 1019 20.68 44.47 -5.35
CA ASP A 1019 19.80 45.58 -5.79
C ASP A 1019 18.53 45.02 -6.50
N GLU A 1020 17.41 45.79 -6.43
CA GLU A 1020 16.34 46.08 -7.44
C GLU A 1020 15.68 44.97 -8.32
N GLN A 1021 14.39 44.96 -8.71
CA GLN A 1021 13.24 45.89 -8.64
C GLN A 1021 11.96 45.20 -9.20
N LEU A 1022 10.77 45.66 -8.76
CA LEU A 1022 9.49 45.85 -9.52
C LEU A 1022 8.73 44.61 -10.09
N THR A 1023 7.41 44.45 -10.13
CA THR A 1023 6.19 45.10 -9.59
C THR A 1023 4.98 44.21 -9.97
N ALA A 1024 3.95 44.15 -9.11
CA ALA A 1024 2.58 43.69 -9.39
C ALA A 1024 1.79 44.79 -10.20
N PRO A 1025 0.45 44.75 -10.48
CA PRO A 1025 -0.60 43.85 -9.99
C PRO A 1025 -1.74 43.49 -10.99
N LEU A 1026 -2.69 42.63 -10.57
CA LEU A 1026 -4.01 42.48 -11.22
C LEU A 1026 -5.15 42.63 -10.19
N HIS A 1027 -6.24 43.21 -10.69
CA HIS A 1027 -7.33 43.90 -10.01
C HIS A 1027 -8.59 43.02 -9.85
N GLU A 1028 -9.40 43.28 -8.82
CA GLU A 1028 -10.74 42.73 -8.55
C GLU A 1028 -11.81 43.10 -9.59
N ILE A 1029 -12.81 42.21 -9.76
CA ILE A 1029 -14.21 42.56 -10.13
C ILE A 1029 -15.18 41.77 -9.24
N GLN A 1030 -16.16 42.48 -8.66
CA GLN A 1030 -17.22 42.02 -7.76
C GLN A 1030 -18.56 41.67 -8.45
N ASN A 1031 -19.23 40.64 -7.90
CA ASN A 1031 -20.67 40.46 -7.59
C ASN A 1031 -21.79 40.46 -8.67
N GLY A 1032 -22.64 39.41 -8.61
CA GLY A 1032 -24.06 39.48 -9.03
C GLY A 1032 -24.85 38.14 -9.00
N HIS A 1033 -25.64 37.92 -7.94
CA HIS A 1033 -26.95 37.20 -7.82
C HIS A 1033 -27.32 35.96 -8.66
N LEU A 1034 -27.78 34.87 -8.01
CA LEU A 1034 -29.19 34.42 -8.00
C LEU A 1034 -29.46 33.19 -7.11
N GLU A 1035 -30.70 33.09 -6.65
CA GLU A 1035 -31.25 32.24 -5.59
C GLU A 1035 -31.59 30.79 -5.97
N TRP A 1036 -31.84 29.99 -4.93
CA TRP A 1036 -32.23 28.58 -4.86
C TRP A 1036 -33.53 28.18 -5.58
N PRO A 1037 -33.76 26.86 -5.77
CA PRO A 1037 -35.06 26.25 -5.56
C PRO A 1037 -35.10 25.28 -4.35
N ARG A 1038 -36.20 25.34 -3.60
CA ARG A 1038 -36.59 24.47 -2.47
C ARG A 1038 -37.25 23.16 -2.92
N ALA A 1039 -36.84 22.06 -2.26
CA ALA A 1039 -37.59 20.99 -1.58
C ALA A 1039 -38.87 20.37 -2.19
N GLN A 1040 -38.96 19.02 -2.14
CA GLN A 1040 -39.83 18.30 -1.18
C GLN A 1040 -39.69 16.75 -1.18
N THR A 1041 -39.62 16.19 0.06
CA THR A 1041 -40.22 14.92 0.60
C THR A 1041 -39.70 13.56 0.09
N SER A 1042 -39.55 12.47 0.87
CA SER A 1042 -40.00 12.08 2.23
C SER A 1042 -39.44 10.70 2.65
N GLY A 1043 -39.16 10.52 3.95
CA GLY A 1043 -39.29 9.27 4.76
C GLY A 1043 -38.31 8.11 4.49
N GLU A 1044 -37.91 7.27 5.45
CA GLU A 1044 -38.22 7.13 6.88
C GLU A 1044 -37.24 6.07 7.46
N HIS A 1045 -36.61 6.38 8.59
CA HIS A 1045 -36.42 5.57 9.81
C HIS A 1045 -36.34 4.02 9.74
N ASP A 1046 -35.23 3.42 10.20
CA ASP A 1046 -35.05 2.92 11.59
C ASP A 1046 -33.86 1.94 11.71
N ILE A 1047 -32.98 2.22 12.68
CA ILE A 1047 -31.96 1.29 13.18
C ILE A 1047 -32.50 0.74 14.51
N ALA A 1048 -32.80 -0.56 14.53
CA ALA A 1048 -33.06 -1.32 15.75
C ALA A 1048 -31.92 -2.32 15.98
N ILE A 1049 -31.36 -2.23 17.19
CA ILE A 1049 -30.36 -3.12 17.78
C ILE A 1049 -31.05 -4.43 18.19
N ASN A 1050 -30.42 -5.59 17.94
CA ASN A 1050 -30.40 -6.63 18.97
C ASN A 1050 -29.21 -7.60 18.85
N VAL A 1051 -28.68 -7.89 20.03
CA VAL A 1051 -27.47 -8.65 20.37
C VAL A 1051 -27.83 -10.14 20.52
N VAL A 1052 -26.81 -11.02 20.42
CA VAL A 1052 -26.51 -12.17 21.32
C VAL A 1052 -25.91 -13.35 20.54
N ASP A 1053 -24.57 -13.37 20.55
CA ASP A 1053 -23.68 -14.37 21.18
C ASP A 1053 -23.55 -15.84 20.68
N GLN A 1054 -22.27 -16.26 20.71
CA GLN A 1054 -21.68 -17.62 20.77
C GLN A 1054 -21.84 -18.61 19.60
N ASN A 1055 -20.75 -18.84 18.86
CA ASN A 1055 -19.98 -20.10 18.93
C ASN A 1055 -18.90 -20.20 17.83
N SER A 1056 -17.68 -20.51 18.27
CA SER A 1056 -16.80 -21.59 17.79
C SER A 1056 -16.54 -21.80 16.29
N LEU A 1057 -15.23 -21.76 15.99
CA LEU A 1057 -14.48 -22.60 15.04
C LEU A 1057 -14.79 -22.58 13.54
N ILE A 1058 -13.76 -22.13 12.83
CA ILE A 1058 -13.24 -22.57 11.53
C ILE A 1058 -13.48 -24.07 11.27
N LEU A 1059 -14.09 -24.43 10.13
CA LEU A 1059 -13.49 -25.25 9.06
C LEU A 1059 -14.53 -25.74 8.03
N SER A 1060 -14.20 -25.41 6.78
CA SER A 1060 -14.16 -26.31 5.62
C SER A 1060 -15.42 -26.60 4.79
N ASN A 1061 -15.19 -26.43 3.48
CA ASN A 1061 -15.63 -27.27 2.36
C ASN A 1061 -17.14 -27.29 2.00
N LEU A 1062 -17.50 -26.78 0.82
CA LEU A 1062 -17.50 -27.53 -0.46
C LEU A 1062 -18.29 -26.79 -1.56
N SER A 1063 -17.61 -26.63 -2.70
CA SER A 1063 -18.09 -26.78 -4.09
C SER A 1063 -19.43 -26.19 -4.56
N ALA A 1064 -19.29 -25.32 -5.57
CA ALA A 1064 -19.96 -25.36 -6.89
C ALA A 1064 -21.50 -25.37 -6.97
N PHE A 1065 -22.09 -24.36 -7.61
CA PHE A 1065 -22.63 -24.43 -8.98
C PHE A 1065 -23.21 -23.07 -9.44
N HIS A 1066 -23.09 -22.80 -10.75
CA HIS A 1066 -23.76 -21.77 -11.56
C HIS A 1066 -25.31 -21.78 -11.37
N PHE A 1067 -26.17 -20.81 -11.72
CA PHE A 1067 -26.29 -19.74 -12.74
C PHE A 1067 -27.19 -18.65 -12.08
N LEU A 1068 -27.00 -17.35 -12.31
CA LEU A 1068 -27.53 -16.56 -13.43
C LEU A 1068 -26.90 -15.16 -13.40
#